data_AF-S3CXE1-F1
#
_entry.id   AF-S3CXE1-F1
#
_cell.length_a   1.000
_cell.length_b   1.000
_cell.length_c   1.000
_cell.angle_alpha   90.00
_cell.angle_beta   90.00
_cell.angle_gamma   90.00
#
_symmetry.space_group_name_H-M   'P 1'
#
loop_
_entity.id
_entity.type
_entity.pdbx_description
1 polymer ?
#
loop_
_entity_poly.entity_id
_entity_poly.type
_entity_poly.pdbx_seq_one_letter_code
_entity_poly.pdbx_strand_id
1 'polypeptide(L)'
;MVLTKQRTAVHNSMLGRRIPHPSSTNFTDDSPPSKRLKTHESTDDDFRDVSPLRTPRAETPDSDDECSSGEVGASNVHVTELESALGPVKTDKEAIQEYEAMRAAEGSLDESEDVPGAGDLNDRLSKRSWTRGKSSIYVDAFNLALETVLEDEGHLFDEREMKVFQIWRELDYEAQYLYVRLFLRKTSVWHRINKLGYYGDIADLPAAVDILQTTHSLPETTAEIQVNPAEHAPPDGTVLDSTFTFADSSDGMITSLEEASSLLNLEELKVIGKESKLRGKNKTELLNSLRSMSRRQSGLGWVGLKRSDSEQTSVSDSGENDDTGAEDDGMSDSNRDKHFLRKIMNTTGACIRLSLPTLKLFERVHLVFYRSTEWTEKSLTTIILARISRRNFPDYIVSRSANIFTSRAELLEFEAGLRTQFRVEDILEMNGNPGKAGLEEVKAIFDEVYPRWKVLLEEEQRKEERVYESGEGAYLRRFSPAWVYTRIVHKGTYVLGRFKLHAEEHEVLSKLLGQHLFHAARRGAWYQRKALLEEHYMYAIAPPENLSDPEKHKRHWKRIALQTCEQGLQDKDCHIIYHYDLQKRIKKIEKNIKMPMREQHDFDHVLLAKPIEVTVEGIQIKKNYPPSLKRRTSNTHPPEEKLRSTKTIWVDEAETGGECSVEAMCLSHYRSQGFKGYHAEGGIIRTLFAYLFFDILFIYIPNVFQTAYQTCPLDLHTDAFFPSRISEINHRLVEIANGNAADIIRSVDSRERERATCVIGLRWDFELDDLLEIVACFPDEALAAVCKVMAQEYRVRGGGIPDLFIWKPATGEEKGEVRFVEVKSENDRLSDTQRLWIHVLTGAGVRVELCNAVAKEVKVIDVER
;
A
#
# COMPACT_ATOMS: atom_id res chain seq x y z
N MET A 1 28.68 5.98 -18.06
CA MET A 1 29.45 6.53 -19.21
C MET A 1 30.19 7.78 -18.75
N VAL A 2 31.36 8.10 -19.31
CA VAL A 2 32.13 9.33 -18.98
C VAL A 2 32.08 10.29 -20.17
N LEU A 3 31.47 11.47 -19.98
CA LEU A 3 31.33 12.49 -21.03
C LEU A 3 32.61 13.33 -21.17
N THR A 4 33.48 12.95 -22.11
CA THR A 4 34.72 13.67 -22.41
C THR A 4 34.48 14.85 -23.37
N LYS A 5 34.80 16.08 -22.93
CA LYS A 5 34.70 17.28 -23.78
C LYS A 5 35.80 17.29 -24.85
N GLN A 6 35.41 17.34 -26.13
CA GLN A 6 36.35 17.53 -27.24
C GLN A 6 36.92 18.97 -27.30
N ARG A 7 38.13 19.10 -27.86
CA ARG A 7 38.85 20.37 -28.01
C ARG A 7 38.44 21.13 -29.26
N THR A 8 38.61 22.45 -29.22
CA THR A 8 38.41 23.35 -30.37
C THR A 8 39.48 23.16 -31.45
N ALA A 9 39.06 23.02 -32.72
CA ALA A 9 39.91 23.19 -33.89
C ALA A 9 39.64 24.55 -34.57
N VAL A 10 40.64 25.09 -35.28
CA VAL A 10 40.63 26.47 -35.79
C VAL A 10 40.69 26.51 -37.31
N HIS A 11 39.69 27.12 -37.96
CA HIS A 11 39.91 27.83 -39.22
C HIS A 11 38.91 28.97 -39.45
N ASN A 12 39.43 30.20 -39.48
CA ASN A 12 38.77 31.36 -40.07
C ASN A 12 39.28 31.52 -41.50
N SER A 13 38.42 31.45 -42.53
CA SER A 13 38.70 32.12 -43.80
C SER A 13 37.45 32.33 -44.66
N MET A 14 37.27 33.59 -45.06
CA MET A 14 36.38 34.14 -46.11
C MET A 14 34.94 34.54 -45.74
N LEU A 15 34.79 35.85 -45.55
CA LEU A 15 33.53 36.59 -45.59
C LEU A 15 33.13 36.91 -47.04
N GLY A 16 31.81 36.97 -47.29
CA GLY A 16 31.24 37.90 -48.26
C GLY A 16 31.05 37.43 -49.71
N ARG A 17 29.97 36.68 -49.97
CA ARG A 17 29.20 36.78 -51.23
C ARG A 17 27.70 36.67 -50.95
N ARG A 18 26.91 37.65 -51.42
CA ARG A 18 25.45 37.55 -51.53
C ARG A 18 25.10 36.98 -52.90
N ILE A 19 24.07 36.13 -52.96
CA ILE A 19 23.39 35.72 -54.20
C ILE A 19 21.87 35.91 -53.96
N PRO A 20 21.07 36.43 -54.92
CA PRO A 20 19.69 36.84 -54.64
C PRO A 20 18.66 35.72 -54.84
N HIS A 21 17.52 35.80 -54.14
CA HIS A 21 16.32 35.04 -54.50
C HIS A 21 15.58 35.70 -55.68
N PRO A 22 15.12 34.92 -56.68
CA PRO A 22 14.14 35.36 -57.68
C PRO A 22 12.70 35.35 -57.10
N SER A 23 11.76 35.92 -57.84
CA SER A 23 10.43 36.37 -57.36
C SER A 23 9.24 35.46 -57.68
N SER A 24 8.12 35.72 -56.98
CA SER A 24 6.80 35.07 -57.11
C SER A 24 6.17 35.12 -58.52
N THR A 25 5.27 34.18 -58.80
CA THR A 25 4.28 34.23 -59.89
C THR A 25 2.89 33.77 -59.41
N ASN A 26 1.86 34.53 -59.78
CA ASN A 26 0.43 34.26 -59.55
C ASN A 26 -0.27 34.18 -60.95
N PHE A 27 -1.53 33.81 -61.17
CA PHE A 27 -2.72 33.45 -60.34
C PHE A 27 -3.33 32.13 -60.93
N THR A 28 -4.62 31.72 -60.94
CA THR A 28 -5.94 32.25 -60.49
C THR A 28 -6.96 31.09 -60.38
N ASP A 29 -7.98 31.24 -59.50
CA ASP A 29 -9.32 30.61 -59.55
C ASP A 29 -9.44 29.04 -59.54
N ASP A 30 -10.58 28.41 -59.21
CA ASP A 30 -11.95 28.93 -59.13
C ASP A 30 -12.84 28.32 -58.00
N SER A 31 -13.58 29.21 -57.32
CA SER A 31 -14.85 29.10 -56.56
C SER A 31 -15.17 27.99 -55.50
N PRO A 32 -16.08 28.26 -54.51
CA PRO A 32 -16.23 27.44 -53.29
C PRO A 32 -17.67 26.99 -52.90
N PRO A 33 -17.80 26.08 -51.91
CA PRO A 33 -18.90 26.09 -50.93
C PRO A 33 -18.42 25.85 -49.47
N SER A 34 -19.15 26.14 -48.40
CA SER A 34 -20.25 27.10 -48.15
C SER A 34 -20.35 27.37 -46.62
N LYS A 35 -21.12 28.39 -46.17
CA LYS A 35 -21.10 28.90 -44.78
C LYS A 35 -21.95 28.09 -43.79
N ARG A 36 -21.53 28.04 -42.52
CA ARG A 36 -22.47 27.94 -41.36
C ARG A 36 -22.10 28.87 -40.18
N LEU A 37 -22.59 30.11 -40.30
CA LEU A 37 -23.12 31.04 -39.26
C LEU A 37 -22.47 31.16 -37.85
N LYS A 38 -22.06 32.40 -37.52
CA LYS A 38 -22.12 33.02 -36.16
C LYS A 38 -23.58 33.50 -35.90
N THR A 39 -24.02 34.16 -34.81
CA THR A 39 -23.42 34.95 -33.69
C THR A 39 -24.38 34.86 -32.46
N HIS A 40 -24.09 35.25 -31.22
CA HIS A 40 -23.72 36.56 -30.59
C HIS A 40 -22.69 36.30 -29.44
N GLU A 41 -21.73 37.16 -29.08
CA GLU A 41 -21.80 38.55 -28.52
C GLU A 41 -22.42 38.60 -27.09
N SER A 42 -21.91 39.35 -26.11
CA SER A 42 -20.98 40.51 -26.15
C SER A 42 -20.21 40.72 -24.82
N THR A 43 -19.00 41.34 -24.88
CA THR A 43 -18.34 42.24 -23.87
C THR A 43 -18.10 41.75 -22.41
N ASP A 44 -17.06 42.14 -21.65
CA ASP A 44 -15.99 43.16 -21.80
C ASP A 44 -14.68 42.74 -21.08
N ASP A 45 -13.62 43.56 -21.17
CA ASP A 45 -12.28 43.36 -20.58
C ASP A 45 -12.20 43.33 -19.02
N ASP A 46 -11.26 42.53 -18.47
CA ASP A 46 -10.36 42.96 -17.38
C ASP A 46 -9.07 42.09 -17.32
N PHE A 47 -7.92 42.69 -17.00
CA PHE A 47 -6.59 42.04 -16.98
C PHE A 47 -6.26 41.45 -15.60
N ARG A 48 -6.31 40.11 -15.40
CA ARG A 48 -5.86 39.48 -14.14
C ARG A 48 -5.05 38.18 -14.31
N ASP A 49 -3.76 38.32 -14.01
CA ASP A 49 -2.80 37.36 -13.44
C ASP A 49 -3.08 35.84 -13.62
N VAL A 50 -2.45 35.23 -14.63
CA VAL A 50 -2.59 33.79 -14.93
C VAL A 50 -1.59 32.97 -14.11
N SER A 51 -2.05 32.44 -12.97
CA SER A 51 -1.32 31.43 -12.20
C SER A 51 -1.16 30.11 -13.00
N PRO A 52 0.03 29.48 -13.02
CA PRO A 52 0.25 28.24 -13.75
C PRO A 52 -0.53 27.07 -13.12
N LEU A 53 -1.19 26.26 -13.94
CA LEU A 53 -2.09 25.20 -13.45
C LEU A 53 -1.36 23.98 -12.86
N ARG A 54 -1.93 23.54 -11.72
CA ARG A 54 -1.98 22.19 -11.14
C ARG A 54 -1.19 21.05 -11.82
N THR A 55 -0.41 20.36 -11.00
CA THR A 55 -0.11 18.92 -11.13
C THR A 55 -0.55 18.17 -9.85
N PRO A 56 -1.53 17.26 -9.91
CA PRO A 56 -1.55 16.05 -9.08
C PRO A 56 -0.35 15.17 -9.52
N ARG A 57 0.44 14.57 -8.63
CA ARG A 57 0.16 13.44 -7.72
C ARG A 57 -0.33 12.19 -8.46
N ALA A 58 0.40 11.10 -8.29
CA ALA A 58 0.06 9.79 -8.81
C ALA A 58 -0.97 9.12 -7.89
N GLU A 59 -2.07 8.66 -8.48
CA GLU A 59 -3.15 7.91 -7.83
C GLU A 59 -3.34 6.60 -8.60
N THR A 60 -3.52 5.49 -7.89
CA THR A 60 -3.88 4.18 -8.45
C THR A 60 -5.39 4.11 -8.67
N PRO A 61 -5.89 3.75 -9.86
CA PRO A 61 -7.32 3.50 -10.05
C PRO A 61 -7.75 2.18 -9.40
N ASP A 62 -8.87 2.20 -8.68
CA ASP A 62 -9.59 0.99 -8.24
C ASP A 62 -10.23 0.25 -9.43
N SER A 63 -10.46 -1.05 -9.25
CA SER A 63 -11.34 -1.86 -10.11
C SER A 63 -12.33 -2.65 -9.25
N ASP A 64 -13.49 -2.06 -8.99
CA ASP A 64 -14.60 -2.71 -8.27
C ASP A 64 -15.18 -3.91 -9.03
N ASP A 65 -15.14 -5.10 -8.44
CA ASP A 65 -15.88 -6.28 -8.92
C ASP A 65 -16.64 -6.95 -7.75
N GLU A 66 -17.85 -6.44 -7.44
CA GLU A 66 -18.76 -7.04 -6.46
C GLU A 66 -19.70 -8.07 -7.10
N CYS A 67 -19.51 -9.35 -6.78
CA CYS A 67 -20.60 -10.34 -6.85
C CYS A 67 -21.20 -10.55 -5.45
N SER A 68 -22.51 -10.36 -5.31
CA SER A 68 -23.16 -10.16 -4.00
C SER A 68 -23.47 -11.44 -3.23
N SER A 69 -22.79 -11.67 -2.11
CA SER A 69 -23.28 -12.55 -1.02
C SER A 69 -23.03 -12.02 0.41
N GLY A 70 -23.10 -10.71 0.61
CA GLY A 70 -23.53 -10.13 1.89
C GLY A 70 -22.52 -10.10 3.06
N GLU A 71 -21.25 -9.82 2.81
CA GLU A 71 -20.29 -9.46 3.87
C GLU A 71 -20.06 -7.93 3.96
N VAL A 72 -19.45 -7.48 5.06
CA VAL A 72 -19.50 -6.06 5.50
C VAL A 72 -18.29 -5.27 5.01
N GLY A 73 -18.38 -4.77 3.78
CA GLY A 73 -17.54 -3.70 3.23
C GLY A 73 -16.08 -4.07 3.04
N ALA A 74 -15.67 -4.29 1.79
CA ALA A 74 -14.28 -4.58 1.44
C ALA A 74 -13.36 -3.39 1.76
N SER A 75 -12.72 -3.44 2.93
CA SER A 75 -11.43 -2.77 3.12
C SER A 75 -10.41 -3.39 2.18
N ASN A 76 -9.52 -2.59 1.60
CA ASN A 76 -8.34 -3.10 0.92
C ASN A 76 -7.67 -4.18 1.78
N VAL A 77 -7.44 -5.36 1.20
CA VAL A 77 -6.76 -6.45 1.92
C VAL A 77 -5.27 -6.14 1.88
N HIS A 78 -4.79 -5.47 2.92
CA HIS A 78 -3.36 -5.22 3.11
C HIS A 78 -2.63 -6.57 3.18
N VAL A 79 -1.58 -6.72 2.37
CA VAL A 79 -0.76 -7.94 2.27
C VAL A 79 0.64 -7.59 2.75
N THR A 80 1.06 -8.27 3.81
CA THR A 80 2.36 -8.12 4.45
C THR A 80 3.49 -8.55 3.51
N GLU A 81 4.71 -8.11 3.80
CA GLU A 81 5.88 -8.47 2.97
C GLU A 81 6.13 -9.98 2.96
N LEU A 82 5.95 -10.65 4.11
CA LEU A 82 6.07 -12.11 4.20
C LEU A 82 4.95 -12.82 3.42
N GLU A 83 3.68 -12.45 3.57
CA GLU A 83 2.61 -13.01 2.72
C GLU A 83 2.88 -12.80 1.23
N SER A 84 3.42 -11.63 0.84
CA SER A 84 3.77 -11.32 -0.55
C SER A 84 4.97 -12.12 -1.10
N ALA A 85 5.77 -12.70 -0.20
CA ALA A 85 6.92 -13.53 -0.51
C ALA A 85 6.62 -15.03 -0.42
N LEU A 86 5.55 -15.44 0.26
CA LEU A 86 5.04 -16.81 0.23
C LEU A 86 4.21 -17.04 -1.05
N GLY A 87 4.09 -18.30 -1.47
CA GLY A 87 3.27 -18.63 -2.64
C GLY A 87 1.77 -18.38 -2.38
N PRO A 88 0.90 -18.34 -3.40
CA PRO A 88 -0.54 -18.20 -3.20
C PRO A 88 -1.11 -19.47 -2.55
N VAL A 89 -1.14 -19.51 -1.21
CA VAL A 89 -1.69 -20.63 -0.43
C VAL A 89 -3.20 -20.45 -0.26
N LYS A 90 -3.96 -21.55 -0.28
CA LYS A 90 -5.36 -21.51 0.16
C LYS A 90 -5.39 -21.20 1.66
N THR A 91 -5.89 -20.03 2.03
CA THR A 91 -6.24 -19.66 3.41
C THR A 91 -7.77 -19.64 3.59
N ASP A 92 -8.47 -20.50 2.85
CA ASP A 92 -9.92 -20.64 2.92
C ASP A 92 -10.33 -21.57 4.08
N LYS A 93 -11.61 -21.52 4.46
CA LYS A 93 -12.14 -22.35 5.56
C LYS A 93 -11.99 -23.85 5.27
N GLU A 94 -11.92 -24.22 3.98
CA GLU A 94 -11.68 -25.60 3.53
C GLU A 94 -10.25 -26.04 3.85
N ALA A 95 -9.21 -25.32 3.41
CA ALA A 95 -7.82 -25.66 3.71
C ALA A 95 -7.49 -25.65 5.23
N ILE A 96 -8.17 -24.78 5.99
CA ILE A 96 -8.05 -24.75 7.46
C ILE A 96 -8.70 -26.00 8.09
N GLN A 97 -9.88 -26.40 7.61
CA GLN A 97 -10.52 -27.65 8.03
C GLN A 97 -9.74 -28.90 7.58
N GLU A 98 -9.11 -28.87 6.41
CA GLU A 98 -8.20 -29.94 5.95
C GLU A 98 -6.98 -30.06 6.87
N TYR A 99 -6.38 -28.96 7.33
CA TYR A 99 -5.32 -29.00 8.35
C TYR A 99 -5.80 -29.62 9.66
N GLU A 100 -6.91 -29.12 10.21
CA GLU A 100 -7.44 -29.56 11.50
C GLU A 100 -7.88 -31.04 11.44
N ALA A 101 -8.44 -31.49 10.31
CA ALA A 101 -8.79 -32.88 10.05
C ALA A 101 -7.57 -33.79 9.80
N MET A 102 -6.53 -33.30 9.12
CA MET A 102 -5.27 -34.05 8.91
C MET A 102 -4.58 -34.31 10.25
N ARG A 103 -4.44 -33.28 11.09
CA ARG A 103 -3.91 -33.42 12.46
C ARG A 103 -4.79 -34.36 13.28
N ALA A 104 -6.11 -34.27 13.16
CA ALA A 104 -7.04 -35.18 13.83
C ALA A 104 -6.85 -36.66 13.45
N ALA A 105 -6.59 -36.94 12.17
CA ALA A 105 -6.33 -38.30 11.68
C ALA A 105 -4.97 -38.86 12.14
N GLU A 106 -3.99 -38.00 12.45
CA GLU A 106 -2.71 -38.41 13.05
C GLU A 106 -2.81 -38.67 14.55
N GLY A 107 -3.72 -37.99 15.27
CA GLY A 107 -3.88 -38.13 16.72
C GLY A 107 -4.54 -39.45 17.17
N SER A 108 -5.30 -40.12 16.30
CA SER A 108 -6.05 -41.35 16.63
C SER A 108 -5.24 -42.65 16.53
N LEU A 109 -3.92 -42.58 16.46
CA LEU A 109 -3.02 -43.75 16.31
C LEU A 109 -2.18 -44.06 17.57
N ASP A 110 -2.03 -43.11 18.49
CA ASP A 110 -1.19 -43.23 19.70
C ASP A 110 -2.02 -43.08 21.01
N GLU A 111 -3.18 -43.75 21.12
CA GLU A 111 -3.95 -43.84 22.39
C GLU A 111 -3.29 -44.78 23.43
N SER A 112 -1.96 -44.74 23.57
CA SER A 112 -1.23 -45.54 24.58
C SER A 112 0.12 -44.95 24.99
N GLU A 113 0.13 -43.90 25.81
CA GLU A 113 0.82 -43.87 27.13
C GLU A 113 0.66 -42.48 27.82
N ASP A 114 0.32 -42.49 29.13
CA ASP A 114 0.31 -41.29 29.96
C ASP A 114 1.74 -40.85 30.32
N VAL A 115 2.22 -39.75 29.74
CA VAL A 115 3.53 -39.16 30.09
C VAL A 115 3.38 -37.66 30.41
N PRO A 116 3.52 -37.24 31.68
CA PRO A 116 3.47 -35.84 32.07
C PRO A 116 4.85 -35.16 31.97
N GLY A 117 4.97 -34.13 31.13
CA GLY A 117 6.17 -33.29 31.06
C GLY A 117 6.15 -32.30 29.90
N ALA A 118 6.70 -31.10 30.10
CA ALA A 118 6.80 -30.09 29.05
C ALA A 118 7.81 -30.53 27.96
N GLY A 119 7.32 -30.73 26.75
CA GLY A 119 8.13 -30.88 25.54
C GLY A 119 8.29 -29.55 24.81
N ASP A 120 9.46 -29.36 24.19
CA ASP A 120 9.79 -28.27 23.26
C ASP A 120 8.69 -28.07 22.20
N LEU A 121 8.37 -26.82 21.83
CA LEU A 121 7.31 -26.53 20.86
C LEU A 121 7.69 -26.98 19.44
N ASN A 122 8.98 -26.97 19.08
CA ASN A 122 9.47 -27.53 17.82
C ASN A 122 9.29 -29.07 17.83
N ASP A 123 9.55 -29.70 18.98
CA ASP A 123 9.25 -31.11 19.23
C ASP A 123 7.74 -31.40 19.18
N ARG A 124 6.86 -30.53 19.71
CA ARG A 124 5.38 -30.62 19.60
C ARG A 124 4.87 -30.41 18.16
N LEU A 125 5.51 -29.54 17.38
CA LEU A 125 5.23 -29.39 15.94
C LEU A 125 5.64 -30.64 15.15
N SER A 126 6.56 -31.45 15.69
CA SER A 126 7.03 -32.72 15.10
C SER A 126 6.27 -33.96 15.58
N LYS A 127 5.85 -34.00 16.86
CA LYS A 127 5.25 -35.16 17.51
C LYS A 127 3.73 -35.10 17.51
N ARG A 128 3.13 -36.17 17.00
CA ARG A 128 1.71 -36.27 16.65
C ARG A 128 0.85 -36.58 17.88
N SER A 129 0.16 -35.58 18.43
CA SER A 129 -1.02 -35.83 19.27
C SER A 129 -2.04 -34.71 19.12
N TRP A 130 -3.13 -35.00 18.41
CA TRP A 130 -4.29 -34.12 18.31
C TRP A 130 -5.45 -34.73 19.09
N THR A 131 -6.14 -33.91 19.87
CA THR A 131 -7.47 -34.22 20.39
C THR A 131 -8.38 -33.02 20.18
N ARG A 132 -9.65 -33.29 19.82
CA ARG A 132 -10.65 -32.25 19.56
C ARG A 132 -10.77 -31.30 20.76
N GLY A 133 -10.57 -30.00 20.53
CA GLY A 133 -10.54 -28.98 21.57
C GLY A 133 -9.17 -28.70 22.20
N LYS A 134 -8.05 -29.25 21.69
CA LYS A 134 -6.69 -28.99 22.24
C LYS A 134 -5.61 -28.51 21.26
N SER A 135 -5.95 -28.31 19.97
CA SER A 135 -5.06 -27.66 19.00
C SER A 135 -5.85 -27.14 17.79
N SER A 136 -5.39 -26.02 17.23
CA SER A 136 -5.99 -25.31 16.09
C SER A 136 -4.94 -24.37 15.52
N ILE A 137 -4.93 -24.24 14.19
CA ILE A 137 -3.86 -23.59 13.43
C ILE A 137 -3.54 -22.16 13.89
N TYR A 138 -4.53 -21.44 14.41
CA TYR A 138 -4.37 -20.07 14.88
C TYR A 138 -3.54 -20.00 16.16
N VAL A 139 -3.75 -20.92 17.11
CA VAL A 139 -3.01 -20.96 18.38
C VAL A 139 -1.61 -21.54 18.15
N ASP A 140 -1.50 -22.54 17.28
CA ASP A 140 -0.21 -23.11 16.86
C ASP A 140 0.67 -22.04 16.19
N ALA A 141 0.10 -21.21 15.30
CA ALA A 141 0.79 -20.09 14.66
C ALA A 141 1.16 -18.96 15.62
N PHE A 142 0.26 -18.60 16.54
CA PHE A 142 0.49 -17.55 17.53
C PHE A 142 1.62 -17.93 18.51
N ASN A 143 1.61 -19.16 19.01
CA ASN A 143 2.66 -19.66 19.89
C ASN A 143 3.99 -19.85 19.13
N LEU A 144 3.98 -20.32 17.87
CA LEU A 144 5.20 -20.35 17.03
C LEU A 144 5.83 -18.96 16.86
N ALA A 145 5.01 -17.93 16.59
CA ALA A 145 5.47 -16.55 16.46
C ALA A 145 6.04 -16.00 17.77
N LEU A 146 5.34 -16.23 18.89
CA LEU A 146 5.77 -15.81 20.22
C LEU A 146 7.10 -16.46 20.62
N GLU A 147 7.23 -17.77 20.49
CA GLU A 147 8.37 -18.49 21.04
C GLU A 147 9.64 -18.29 20.22
N THR A 148 9.53 -18.16 18.89
CA THR A 148 10.66 -17.74 18.05
C THR A 148 11.21 -16.37 18.48
N VAL A 149 10.32 -15.41 18.79
CA VAL A 149 10.72 -14.07 19.26
C VAL A 149 11.29 -14.08 20.67
N LEU A 150 10.87 -15.00 21.55
CA LEU A 150 11.43 -15.12 22.90
C LEU A 150 12.76 -15.89 22.95
N GLU A 151 13.03 -16.74 21.97
CA GLU A 151 14.31 -17.45 21.81
C GLU A 151 15.39 -16.56 21.17
N ASP A 152 15.09 -15.90 20.05
CA ASP A 152 16.03 -15.02 19.36
C ASP A 152 16.10 -13.61 20.00
N GLU A 153 14.94 -12.98 20.23
CA GLU A 153 14.79 -11.52 20.36
C GLU A 153 14.27 -11.08 21.76
N GLY A 154 14.39 -11.96 22.77
CA GLY A 154 13.87 -11.74 24.13
C GLY A 154 14.45 -10.52 24.88
N HIS A 155 15.60 -9.98 24.44
CA HIS A 155 16.20 -8.75 24.99
C HIS A 155 15.42 -7.46 24.65
N LEU A 156 14.39 -7.55 23.83
CA LEU A 156 13.54 -6.43 23.43
C LEU A 156 12.37 -6.17 24.38
N PHE A 157 12.24 -6.94 25.46
CA PHE A 157 11.11 -6.89 26.40
C PHE A 157 11.57 -6.67 27.85
N ASP A 158 10.75 -5.97 28.65
CA ASP A 158 11.03 -5.69 30.07
C ASP A 158 10.54 -6.80 31.04
N GLU A 159 10.83 -6.63 32.34
CA GLU A 159 10.52 -7.63 33.36
C GLU A 159 9.01 -7.86 33.56
N ARG A 160 8.15 -6.88 33.22
CA ARG A 160 6.68 -7.03 33.24
C ARG A 160 6.20 -7.75 31.99
N GLU A 161 6.68 -7.32 30.82
CA GLU A 161 6.37 -7.93 29.52
C GLU A 161 6.72 -9.42 29.51
N MET A 162 7.92 -9.77 29.98
CA MET A 162 8.35 -11.17 30.13
C MET A 162 7.48 -11.96 31.12
N LYS A 163 6.94 -11.33 32.17
CA LYS A 163 6.03 -12.01 33.11
C LYS A 163 4.64 -12.25 32.50
N VAL A 164 4.15 -11.35 31.63
CA VAL A 164 2.92 -11.60 30.84
C VAL A 164 3.09 -12.84 29.96
N PHE A 165 4.23 -12.99 29.28
CA PHE A 165 4.50 -14.17 28.44
C PHE A 165 4.64 -15.47 29.22
N GLN A 166 5.21 -15.43 30.44
CA GLN A 166 5.21 -16.60 31.32
C GLN A 166 3.77 -17.02 31.68
N ILE A 167 2.92 -16.05 32.08
CA ILE A 167 1.54 -16.34 32.46
C ILE A 167 0.74 -16.87 31.25
N TRP A 168 0.97 -16.34 30.04
CA TRP A 168 0.38 -16.85 28.81
C TRP A 168 0.65 -18.35 28.59
N ARG A 169 1.90 -18.80 28.78
CA ARG A 169 2.31 -20.21 28.72
C ARG A 169 1.66 -21.09 29.82
N GLU A 170 1.21 -20.48 30.91
CA GLU A 170 0.55 -21.13 32.04
C GLU A 170 -1.00 -21.12 31.91
N LEU A 171 -1.57 -20.44 30.91
CA LEU A 171 -3.03 -20.45 30.64
C LEU A 171 -3.51 -21.78 30.06
N ASP A 172 -4.77 -22.13 30.34
CA ASP A 172 -5.44 -23.24 29.68
C ASP A 172 -5.66 -22.97 28.16
N TYR A 173 -5.69 -24.04 27.38
CA TYR A 173 -5.83 -23.97 25.93
C TYR A 173 -7.16 -23.33 25.49
N GLU A 174 -8.28 -23.53 26.18
CA GLU A 174 -9.55 -22.90 25.79
C GLU A 174 -9.49 -21.37 25.96
N ALA A 175 -8.78 -20.89 26.98
CA ALA A 175 -8.51 -19.47 27.19
C ALA A 175 -7.53 -18.91 26.14
N GLN A 176 -6.45 -19.62 25.80
CA GLN A 176 -5.55 -19.23 24.71
C GLN A 176 -6.29 -19.16 23.36
N TYR A 177 -7.11 -20.16 23.04
CA TYR A 177 -7.92 -20.18 21.82
C TYR A 177 -8.91 -19.02 21.79
N LEU A 178 -9.64 -18.76 22.89
CA LEU A 178 -10.54 -17.61 22.98
C LEU A 178 -9.79 -16.28 22.76
N TYR A 179 -8.63 -16.10 23.39
CA TYR A 179 -7.81 -14.91 23.20
C TYR A 179 -7.37 -14.74 21.75
N VAL A 180 -6.79 -15.77 21.11
CA VAL A 180 -6.32 -15.68 19.72
C VAL A 180 -7.49 -15.45 18.74
N ARG A 181 -8.65 -16.10 18.93
CA ARG A 181 -9.83 -15.87 18.07
C ARG A 181 -10.51 -14.51 18.31
N LEU A 182 -10.22 -13.82 19.42
CA LEU A 182 -10.59 -12.42 19.64
C LEU A 182 -9.53 -11.45 19.10
N PHE A 183 -8.24 -11.77 19.24
CA PHE A 183 -7.10 -11.02 18.68
C PHE A 183 -7.28 -10.87 17.18
N LEU A 184 -7.60 -11.97 16.49
CA LEU A 184 -7.88 -12.06 15.05
C LEU A 184 -9.11 -11.28 14.55
N ARG A 185 -9.95 -10.72 15.43
CA ARG A 185 -11.11 -9.90 15.05
C ARG A 185 -10.71 -8.42 14.97
N LYS A 186 -11.67 -7.52 14.75
CA LYS A 186 -11.41 -6.07 14.87
C LYS A 186 -11.09 -5.74 16.32
N THR A 187 -9.80 -5.56 16.60
CA THR A 187 -9.26 -5.36 17.95
C THR A 187 -9.81 -4.09 18.61
N SER A 188 -9.74 -4.01 19.95
CA SER A 188 -10.33 -2.97 20.80
C SER A 188 -11.87 -2.83 20.81
N VAL A 189 -12.63 -3.68 20.11
CA VAL A 189 -14.11 -3.68 20.15
C VAL A 189 -14.64 -4.60 21.26
N TRP A 190 -15.72 -4.18 21.94
CA TRP A 190 -16.47 -5.02 22.87
C TRP A 190 -17.29 -6.11 22.15
N HIS A 191 -17.09 -7.37 22.53
CA HIS A 191 -17.83 -8.52 22.04
C HIS A 191 -18.78 -9.06 23.12
N ARG A 192 -20.03 -9.38 22.76
CA ARG A 192 -20.98 -10.00 23.70
C ARG A 192 -20.72 -11.49 23.79
N ILE A 193 -20.54 -12.01 25.01
CA ILE A 193 -20.15 -13.41 25.24
C ILE A 193 -21.19 -14.37 24.63
N ASN A 194 -22.48 -14.08 24.84
CA ASN A 194 -23.60 -14.83 24.28
C ASN A 194 -23.65 -14.93 22.74
N LYS A 195 -22.92 -14.07 22.01
CA LYS A 195 -22.86 -14.03 20.54
C LYS A 195 -21.49 -14.45 19.97
N LEU A 196 -20.54 -14.93 20.79
CA LEU A 196 -19.18 -15.25 20.32
C LEU A 196 -19.13 -16.44 19.35
N GLY A 197 -20.00 -17.43 19.54
CA GLY A 197 -20.28 -18.51 18.58
C GLY A 197 -19.39 -19.75 18.66
N TYR A 198 -18.30 -19.73 19.44
CA TYR A 198 -17.28 -20.79 19.53
C TYR A 198 -17.72 -22.09 20.26
N TYR A 199 -19.03 -22.34 20.40
CA TYR A 199 -19.58 -23.48 21.16
C TYR A 199 -19.31 -24.87 20.53
N GLY A 200 -18.56 -24.93 19.42
CA GLY A 200 -18.06 -26.17 18.81
C GLY A 200 -16.57 -26.43 19.06
N ASP A 201 -15.85 -25.43 19.57
CA ASP A 201 -14.38 -25.39 19.71
C ASP A 201 -13.92 -25.20 21.16
N ILE A 202 -14.78 -24.59 22.00
CA ILE A 202 -14.61 -24.32 23.43
C ILE A 202 -15.72 -25.05 24.19
N ALA A 203 -15.39 -25.84 25.21
CA ALA A 203 -16.34 -26.55 26.05
C ALA A 203 -16.97 -25.66 27.13
N ASP A 204 -16.19 -24.81 27.81
CA ASP A 204 -16.69 -23.89 28.84
C ASP A 204 -16.29 -22.43 28.53
N LEU A 205 -17.09 -21.80 27.68
CA LEU A 205 -16.92 -20.39 27.29
C LEU A 205 -16.96 -19.42 28.49
N PRO A 206 -17.84 -19.55 29.49
CA PRO A 206 -17.74 -18.81 30.75
C PRO A 206 -16.40 -18.97 31.46
N ALA A 207 -15.91 -20.19 31.70
CA ALA A 207 -14.63 -20.41 32.38
C ALA A 207 -13.45 -19.81 31.60
N ALA A 208 -13.43 -19.96 30.27
CA ALA A 208 -12.42 -19.34 29.42
C ALA A 208 -12.45 -17.79 29.47
N VAL A 209 -13.62 -17.17 29.64
CA VAL A 209 -13.75 -15.72 29.86
C VAL A 209 -13.21 -15.32 31.24
N ASP A 210 -13.61 -16.02 32.30
CA ASP A 210 -13.20 -15.71 33.68
C ASP A 210 -11.68 -15.84 33.86
N ILE A 211 -11.05 -16.80 33.20
CA ILE A 211 -9.58 -16.94 33.14
C ILE A 211 -8.94 -15.70 32.49
N LEU A 212 -9.41 -15.25 31.33
CA LEU A 212 -8.84 -14.07 30.65
C LEU A 212 -9.12 -12.75 31.40
N GLN A 213 -10.19 -12.68 32.17
CA GLN A 213 -10.55 -11.52 33.01
C GLN A 213 -9.91 -11.56 34.41
N THR A 214 -9.14 -12.60 34.74
CA THR A 214 -8.43 -12.70 36.03
C THR A 214 -7.32 -11.65 36.14
N THR A 215 -7.30 -10.91 37.25
CA THR A 215 -6.25 -9.92 37.54
C THR A 215 -4.98 -10.60 38.05
N HIS A 216 -3.89 -10.43 37.31
CA HIS A 216 -2.55 -10.89 37.70
C HIS A 216 -1.69 -9.72 38.17
N SER A 217 -0.80 -9.94 39.13
CA SER A 217 0.21 -8.97 39.57
C SER A 217 1.50 -9.07 38.77
N LEU A 218 2.16 -7.93 38.59
CA LEU A 218 3.40 -7.77 37.84
C LEU A 218 4.55 -7.26 38.74
N PRO A 219 5.82 -7.57 38.39
CA PRO A 219 6.96 -7.09 39.14
C PRO A 219 7.16 -5.58 38.99
N GLU A 220 8.04 -5.01 39.84
CA GLU A 220 8.67 -3.73 39.54
C GLU A 220 9.61 -3.90 38.33
N THR A 221 9.65 -2.92 37.44
CA THR A 221 10.54 -2.87 36.28
C THR A 221 11.57 -1.78 36.46
N THR A 222 12.77 -2.01 35.90
CA THR A 222 13.83 -1.01 35.83
C THR A 222 13.80 -0.16 34.55
N ALA A 223 12.86 -0.42 33.63
CA ALA A 223 12.76 0.26 32.35
C ALA A 223 12.37 1.75 32.48
N GLU A 224 13.15 2.63 31.85
CA GLU A 224 12.86 4.06 31.77
C GLU A 224 11.69 4.36 30.81
N ILE A 225 10.90 5.38 31.12
CA ILE A 225 9.82 5.85 30.23
C ILE A 225 10.46 6.62 29.07
N GLN A 226 10.52 5.99 27.90
CA GLN A 226 11.04 6.59 26.68
C GLN A 226 10.09 7.65 26.12
N VAL A 227 10.67 8.77 25.66
CA VAL A 227 9.99 9.86 24.97
C VAL A 227 10.54 9.94 23.54
N ASN A 228 9.66 9.99 22.54
CA ASN A 228 10.05 9.96 21.12
C ASN A 228 9.56 11.23 20.39
N PRO A 229 10.24 11.68 19.32
CA PRO A 229 9.77 12.79 18.48
C PRO A 229 8.31 12.64 18.04
N ALA A 230 7.50 13.69 18.23
CA ALA A 230 6.06 13.74 18.00
C ALA A 230 5.19 12.76 18.84
N GLU A 231 5.78 11.97 19.75
CA GLU A 231 5.11 11.12 20.74
C GLU A 231 5.68 11.39 22.15
N HIS A 232 5.25 12.50 22.73
CA HIS A 232 5.70 13.01 24.05
C HIS A 232 5.30 12.13 25.26
N ALA A 233 4.53 11.07 25.02
CA ALA A 233 4.10 10.09 26.00
C ALA A 233 3.97 8.71 25.33
N PRO A 234 4.16 7.59 26.06
CA PRO A 234 3.82 6.26 25.54
C PRO A 234 2.33 6.21 25.16
N PRO A 235 1.94 5.56 24.05
CA PRO A 235 0.54 5.55 23.60
C PRO A 235 -0.42 4.95 24.63
N ASP A 236 -1.67 5.40 24.59
CA ASP A 236 -2.74 4.93 25.47
C ASP A 236 -2.82 3.40 25.53
N GLY A 237 -2.70 2.85 26.74
CA GLY A 237 -2.71 1.41 26.96
C GLY A 237 -1.54 0.65 26.33
N THR A 238 -0.34 1.22 26.28
CA THR A 238 0.91 0.47 25.97
C THR A 238 1.79 0.20 27.18
N VAL A 239 1.55 0.89 28.30
CA VAL A 239 2.26 0.67 29.57
C VAL A 239 1.54 -0.39 30.39
N LEU A 240 2.29 -1.35 30.94
CA LEU A 240 1.78 -2.29 31.93
C LEU A 240 1.90 -1.70 33.34
N ASP A 241 0.78 -1.64 34.06
CA ASP A 241 0.73 -1.24 35.48
C ASP A 241 1.32 -2.32 36.41
N SER A 242 1.15 -2.18 37.73
CA SER A 242 1.46 -3.22 38.72
C SER A 242 0.54 -4.45 38.65
N THR A 243 -0.53 -4.38 37.86
CA THR A 243 -1.48 -5.47 37.60
C THR A 243 -1.98 -5.42 36.16
N PHE A 244 -2.35 -6.58 35.58
CA PHE A 244 -2.96 -6.66 34.25
C PHE A 244 -4.03 -7.76 34.18
N THR A 245 -4.81 -7.75 33.09
CA THR A 245 -5.67 -8.86 32.65
C THR A 245 -5.39 -9.15 31.16
N PHE A 246 -5.78 -10.32 30.65
CA PHE A 246 -5.78 -10.55 29.20
C PHE A 246 -6.99 -9.90 28.52
N ALA A 247 -8.10 -9.79 29.24
CA ALA A 247 -9.33 -9.18 28.77
C ALA A 247 -9.99 -8.27 29.82
N ASP A 248 -10.63 -7.20 29.34
CA ASP A 248 -11.49 -6.34 30.14
C ASP A 248 -12.87 -6.99 30.31
N SER A 249 -13.46 -6.84 31.49
CA SER A 249 -14.87 -7.14 31.74
C SER A 249 -15.75 -5.92 31.51
N SER A 250 -16.96 -6.11 30.98
CA SER A 250 -17.90 -5.03 30.75
C SER A 250 -18.34 -4.31 32.03
N ASP A 251 -18.24 -5.02 33.15
CA ASP A 251 -18.73 -4.58 34.45
C ASP A 251 -17.68 -3.69 35.12
N GLY A 252 -18.05 -2.43 35.35
CA GLY A 252 -17.15 -1.38 35.84
C GLY A 252 -16.44 -0.59 34.73
N MET A 253 -16.08 -1.23 33.61
CA MET A 253 -15.37 -0.55 32.51
C MET A 253 -16.30 0.26 31.60
N ILE A 254 -17.46 -0.28 31.20
CA ILE A 254 -18.40 0.44 30.32
C ILE A 254 -19.20 1.46 31.14
N THR A 255 -18.63 2.64 31.31
CA THR A 255 -19.20 3.75 32.09
C THR A 255 -19.99 4.75 31.26
N SER A 256 -19.81 4.76 29.93
CA SER A 256 -20.40 5.77 29.04
C SER A 256 -21.59 5.25 28.23
N LEU A 257 -22.62 6.10 28.07
CA LEU A 257 -23.74 5.82 27.15
C LEU A 257 -23.28 5.81 25.67
N GLU A 258 -22.21 6.53 25.34
CA GLU A 258 -21.52 6.54 24.04
C GLU A 258 -21.13 5.11 23.62
N GLU A 259 -20.31 4.45 24.45
CA GLU A 259 -19.76 3.11 24.26
C GLU A 259 -20.84 2.03 24.38
N ALA A 260 -21.66 2.07 25.44
CA ALA A 260 -22.74 1.10 25.63
C ALA A 260 -23.76 1.12 24.48
N SER A 261 -24.14 2.30 23.99
CA SER A 261 -25.10 2.38 22.86
C SER A 261 -24.51 1.86 21.54
N SER A 262 -23.19 1.93 21.36
CA SER A 262 -22.52 1.39 20.15
C SER A 262 -22.76 -0.12 19.98
N LEU A 263 -22.81 -0.87 21.09
CA LEU A 263 -23.02 -2.33 21.14
C LEU A 263 -24.36 -2.79 20.57
N LEU A 264 -25.40 -1.95 20.61
CA LEU A 264 -26.76 -2.33 20.22
C LEU A 264 -26.85 -2.67 18.72
N ASN A 265 -27.60 -3.72 18.38
CA ASN A 265 -28.01 -3.95 16.99
C ASN A 265 -29.22 -3.04 16.64
N LEU A 266 -29.58 -2.99 15.36
CA LEU A 266 -30.63 -2.08 14.88
C LEU A 266 -32.02 -2.40 15.47
N GLU A 267 -32.34 -3.66 15.74
CA GLU A 267 -33.66 -4.04 16.27
C GLU A 267 -33.77 -3.81 17.78
N GLU A 268 -32.72 -4.11 18.56
CA GLU A 268 -32.64 -3.77 19.98
C GLU A 268 -32.74 -2.25 20.18
N LEU A 269 -32.04 -1.47 19.34
CA LEU A 269 -32.12 0.00 19.33
C LEU A 269 -33.50 0.52 18.89
N LYS A 270 -34.21 -0.18 17.98
CA LYS A 270 -35.61 0.11 17.65
C LYS A 270 -36.58 -0.25 18.78
N VAL A 271 -36.33 -1.28 19.57
CA VAL A 271 -37.14 -1.63 20.76
C VAL A 271 -37.01 -0.54 21.81
N ILE A 272 -35.77 -0.22 22.21
CA ILE A 272 -35.46 0.89 23.12
C ILE A 272 -36.04 2.21 22.56
N GLY A 273 -35.96 2.41 21.24
CA GLY A 273 -36.52 3.59 20.56
C GLY A 273 -38.04 3.69 20.55
N LYS A 274 -38.77 2.58 20.37
CA LYS A 274 -40.24 2.56 20.48
C LYS A 274 -40.69 2.92 21.89
N GLU A 275 -40.07 2.32 22.90
CA GLU A 275 -40.38 2.56 24.31
C GLU A 275 -40.03 4.00 24.75
N SER A 276 -38.90 4.52 24.25
CA SER A 276 -38.39 5.86 24.61
C SER A 276 -38.84 6.98 23.66
N LYS A 277 -39.70 6.67 22.68
CA LYS A 277 -40.22 7.59 21.64
C LYS A 277 -39.12 8.27 20.78
N LEU A 278 -38.00 7.59 20.57
CA LEU A 278 -36.91 8.07 19.72
C LEU A 278 -37.33 8.19 18.25
N ARG A 279 -36.78 9.20 17.55
CA ARG A 279 -37.00 9.42 16.11
C ARG A 279 -35.74 9.04 15.34
N GLY A 280 -35.87 8.22 14.31
CA GLY A 280 -34.78 7.84 13.41
C GLY A 280 -35.15 6.65 12.53
N LYS A 281 -34.51 6.54 11.36
CA LYS A 281 -34.75 5.48 10.36
C LYS A 281 -33.59 4.48 10.27
N ASN A 282 -32.38 4.89 10.65
CA ASN A 282 -31.14 4.10 10.59
C ASN A 282 -30.45 4.07 11.98
N LYS A 283 -29.39 3.25 12.13
CA LYS A 283 -28.69 3.09 13.43
C LYS A 283 -28.10 4.42 13.92
N THR A 284 -27.50 5.23 13.05
CA THR A 284 -26.84 6.49 13.40
C THR A 284 -27.83 7.57 13.85
N GLU A 285 -28.96 7.77 13.18
CA GLU A 285 -30.03 8.68 13.64
C GLU A 285 -30.61 8.25 14.99
N LEU A 286 -30.79 6.95 15.22
CA LEU A 286 -31.33 6.44 16.47
C LEU A 286 -30.33 6.56 17.64
N LEU A 287 -29.03 6.33 17.40
CA LEU A 287 -27.97 6.59 18.38
C LEU A 287 -27.84 8.08 18.70
N ASN A 288 -27.81 8.94 17.67
CA ASN A 288 -27.72 10.39 17.86
C ASN A 288 -28.96 10.94 18.58
N SER A 289 -30.14 10.41 18.31
CA SER A 289 -31.36 10.76 19.05
C SER A 289 -31.34 10.25 20.49
N LEU A 290 -30.80 9.04 20.76
CA LEU A 290 -30.66 8.51 22.12
C LEU A 290 -29.74 9.41 22.96
N ARG A 291 -28.57 9.73 22.41
CA ARG A 291 -27.58 10.64 23.01
C ARG A 291 -28.15 12.07 23.19
N SER A 292 -28.91 12.56 22.21
CA SER A 292 -29.58 13.87 22.28
C SER A 292 -30.76 13.90 23.27
N MET A 293 -31.46 12.79 23.48
CA MET A 293 -32.55 12.67 24.46
C MET A 293 -32.07 12.42 25.89
N SER A 294 -30.85 11.92 26.10
CA SER A 294 -30.25 11.89 27.44
C SER A 294 -29.71 13.26 27.83
N ARG A 295 -29.03 13.96 26.91
CA ARG A 295 -28.53 15.35 27.06
C ARG A 295 -29.60 16.44 26.92
N ARG A 296 -30.89 16.13 27.04
CA ARG A 296 -31.98 17.11 26.97
C ARG A 296 -33.11 16.83 27.94
N GLN A 297 -33.57 17.92 28.55
CA GLN A 297 -34.77 18.04 29.39
C GLN A 297 -34.64 17.45 30.80
N SER A 298 -34.03 18.23 31.69
CA SER A 298 -34.70 18.56 32.95
C SER A 298 -36.01 19.32 32.62
N GLY A 299 -37.11 19.00 33.32
CA GLY A 299 -38.41 19.66 33.11
C GLY A 299 -39.61 18.73 32.97
N LEU A 300 -40.33 18.53 34.09
CA LEU A 300 -41.67 17.95 34.29
C LEU A 300 -41.98 16.61 33.58
N GLY A 301 -42.18 15.54 34.36
CA GLY A 301 -42.68 14.27 33.80
C GLY A 301 -42.88 13.07 34.73
N TRP A 302 -42.41 13.09 35.99
CA TRP A 302 -42.56 11.94 36.90
C TRP A 302 -43.00 12.34 38.32
N VAL A 303 -44.25 12.79 38.42
CA VAL A 303 -45.08 12.63 39.62
C VAL A 303 -46.21 11.72 39.16
N GLY A 304 -46.43 10.53 39.71
CA GLY A 304 -46.45 10.23 41.14
C GLY A 304 -47.91 9.98 41.50
N LEU A 305 -48.50 8.93 40.92
CA LEU A 305 -49.95 8.69 40.87
C LEU A 305 -50.52 8.26 42.24
N LYS A 306 -50.67 9.21 43.17
CA LYS A 306 -51.48 9.02 44.37
C LYS A 306 -52.94 9.34 44.05
N ARG A 307 -53.82 8.37 44.28
CA ARG A 307 -55.27 8.61 44.35
C ARG A 307 -55.58 9.43 45.60
N SER A 308 -56.50 10.37 45.48
CA SER A 308 -57.05 11.16 46.57
C SER A 308 -58.17 10.39 47.27
N ASP A 309 -58.17 10.38 48.60
CA ASP A 309 -59.36 10.14 49.42
C ASP A 309 -59.27 10.93 50.73
N SER A 310 -60.43 11.44 51.16
CA SER A 310 -60.79 11.97 52.49
C SER A 310 -60.06 13.20 53.09
N GLU A 311 -60.89 14.06 53.67
CA GLU A 311 -60.59 15.32 54.34
C GLU A 311 -60.00 15.12 55.75
N GLN A 312 -59.15 16.06 56.23
CA GLN A 312 -59.49 16.90 57.40
C GLN A 312 -58.43 17.96 57.78
N THR A 313 -58.93 19.20 57.93
CA THR A 313 -58.52 20.29 58.85
C THR A 313 -57.11 20.39 59.47
N SER A 314 -56.43 21.48 59.08
CA SER A 314 -56.04 22.62 59.95
C SER A 314 -54.66 22.73 60.64
N VAL A 315 -54.35 24.00 60.96
CA VAL A 315 -53.26 24.57 61.77
C VAL A 315 -51.90 24.77 61.06
N SER A 316 -51.36 25.96 61.28
CA SER A 316 -50.11 26.52 60.77
C SER A 316 -49.05 26.61 61.88
N ASP A 317 -47.77 26.59 61.51
CA ASP A 317 -46.75 27.36 62.24
C ASP A 317 -45.67 27.91 61.27
N SER A 318 -44.66 28.57 61.84
CA SER A 318 -43.83 29.61 61.23
C SER A 318 -42.34 29.46 61.56
N GLY A 319 -41.48 30.29 60.94
CA GLY A 319 -40.02 30.18 60.96
C GLY A 319 -39.49 30.04 59.53
N GLU A 320 -39.25 31.12 58.79
CA GLU A 320 -38.07 32.01 58.84
C GLU A 320 -36.86 31.42 58.08
N ASN A 321 -36.22 32.28 57.27
CA ASN A 321 -35.14 31.90 56.37
C ASN A 321 -33.78 31.92 57.08
N ASP A 322 -32.83 31.14 56.57
CA ASP A 322 -31.49 31.67 56.33
C ASP A 322 -30.96 31.15 54.98
N ASP A 323 -30.04 31.89 54.34
CA ASP A 323 -29.63 31.72 52.95
C ASP A 323 -28.12 31.45 52.82
N THR A 324 -27.76 30.23 52.39
CA THR A 324 -26.36 29.89 52.06
C THR A 324 -26.24 28.91 50.89
N GLY A 325 -25.59 29.35 49.81
CA GLY A 325 -24.79 28.50 48.92
C GLY A 325 -25.55 27.75 47.83
N ALA A 326 -25.33 28.16 46.57
CA ALA A 326 -25.83 27.45 45.40
C ALA A 326 -24.90 26.28 45.01
N GLU A 327 -25.32 25.02 45.19
CA GLU A 327 -24.54 23.85 44.76
C GLU A 327 -25.35 22.55 44.52
N ASP A 328 -26.40 22.57 43.66
CA ASP A 328 -26.82 21.39 42.87
C ASP A 328 -27.61 21.78 41.60
N ASP A 329 -27.04 21.49 40.43
CA ASP A 329 -27.81 21.24 39.19
C ASP A 329 -27.12 20.15 38.33
N GLY A 330 -26.32 19.29 38.97
CA GLY A 330 -25.52 18.24 38.31
C GLY A 330 -26.07 16.83 38.53
N MET A 331 -26.88 16.63 39.57
CA MET A 331 -27.35 15.30 39.98
C MET A 331 -28.43 14.71 39.04
N SER A 332 -29.12 15.55 38.26
CA SER A 332 -30.32 15.16 37.50
C SER A 332 -30.04 14.42 36.18
N ASP A 333 -29.21 14.99 35.29
CA ASP A 333 -28.88 14.37 33.98
C ASP A 333 -28.12 13.04 34.15
N SER A 334 -27.19 12.98 35.11
CA SER A 334 -26.43 11.77 35.44
C SER A 334 -27.32 10.55 35.71
N ASN A 335 -28.52 10.77 36.26
CA ASN A 335 -29.47 9.72 36.61
C ASN A 335 -30.16 9.10 35.37
N ARG A 336 -30.38 9.89 34.31
CA ARG A 336 -30.98 9.40 33.05
C ARG A 336 -29.97 8.62 32.21
N ASP A 337 -28.71 9.07 32.15
CA ASP A 337 -27.62 8.31 31.54
C ASP A 337 -27.41 6.97 32.27
N LYS A 338 -27.32 6.97 33.60
CA LYS A 338 -27.22 5.73 34.41
C LYS A 338 -28.40 4.77 34.20
N HIS A 339 -29.62 5.29 34.02
CA HIS A 339 -30.79 4.47 33.67
C HIS A 339 -30.67 3.83 32.28
N PHE A 340 -30.31 4.60 31.25
CA PHE A 340 -30.14 4.05 29.90
C PHE A 340 -28.96 3.09 29.80
N LEU A 341 -27.83 3.40 30.44
CA LEU A 341 -26.67 2.52 30.57
C LEU A 341 -27.08 1.16 31.17
N ARG A 342 -27.70 1.15 32.36
CA ARG A 342 -28.18 -0.09 33.00
C ARG A 342 -29.16 -0.87 32.11
N LYS A 343 -30.09 -0.17 31.45
CA LYS A 343 -31.05 -0.82 30.54
C LYS A 343 -30.38 -1.45 29.32
N ILE A 344 -29.34 -0.81 28.79
CA ILE A 344 -28.55 -1.32 27.67
C ILE A 344 -27.74 -2.54 28.11
N MET A 345 -27.02 -2.48 29.24
CA MET A 345 -26.24 -3.60 29.77
C MET A 345 -27.13 -4.83 30.04
N ASN A 346 -28.31 -4.62 30.63
CA ASN A 346 -29.32 -5.68 30.79
C ASN A 346 -29.85 -6.26 29.46
N THR A 347 -29.70 -5.54 28.34
CA THR A 347 -30.13 -5.97 26.99
C THR A 347 -28.99 -6.60 26.18
N THR A 348 -27.74 -6.19 26.42
CA THR A 348 -26.56 -6.79 25.78
C THR A 348 -26.16 -8.10 26.47
N GLY A 349 -26.24 -8.15 27.79
CA GLY A 349 -25.54 -9.13 28.62
C GLY A 349 -24.06 -8.78 28.77
N ALA A 350 -23.34 -9.63 29.52
CA ALA A 350 -21.91 -9.48 29.76
C ALA A 350 -21.10 -9.48 28.45
N CYS A 351 -20.11 -8.59 28.39
CA CYS A 351 -19.24 -8.41 27.24
C CYS A 351 -17.76 -8.50 27.65
N ILE A 352 -16.93 -8.90 26.69
CA ILE A 352 -15.48 -9.04 26.79
C ILE A 352 -14.80 -8.20 25.70
N ARG A 353 -13.69 -7.56 26.04
CA ARG A 353 -12.77 -6.86 25.11
C ARG A 353 -11.36 -7.30 25.47
N LEU A 354 -10.43 -7.45 24.52
CA LEU A 354 -9.03 -7.69 24.88
C LEU A 354 -8.45 -6.45 25.57
N SER A 355 -7.71 -6.65 26.66
CA SER A 355 -7.14 -5.52 27.41
C SER A 355 -6.02 -4.88 26.60
N LEU A 356 -6.03 -3.54 26.54
CA LEU A 356 -5.21 -2.80 25.57
C LEU A 356 -3.68 -2.98 25.76
N PRO A 357 -3.12 -2.99 26.99
CA PRO A 357 -1.69 -3.27 27.20
C PRO A 357 -1.27 -4.65 26.69
N THR A 358 -2.04 -5.68 27.03
CA THR A 358 -1.78 -7.07 26.65
C THR A 358 -1.91 -7.26 25.14
N LEU A 359 -2.92 -6.66 24.52
CA LEU A 359 -3.09 -6.60 23.07
C LEU A 359 -1.87 -5.95 22.39
N LYS A 360 -1.43 -4.77 22.86
CA LYS A 360 -0.30 -4.03 22.28
C LYS A 360 1.02 -4.79 22.43
N LEU A 361 1.21 -5.52 23.53
CA LEU A 361 2.38 -6.36 23.72
C LEU A 361 2.44 -7.53 22.72
N PHE A 362 1.33 -8.21 22.44
CA PHE A 362 1.31 -9.26 21.42
C PHE A 362 1.37 -8.71 19.99
N GLU A 363 0.82 -7.53 19.72
CA GLU A 363 1.06 -6.82 18.44
C GLU A 363 2.55 -6.50 18.22
N ARG A 364 3.31 -6.16 19.28
CA ARG A 364 4.78 -5.99 19.23
C ARG A 364 5.51 -7.31 18.92
N VAL A 365 5.14 -8.40 19.57
CA VAL A 365 5.67 -9.74 19.27
C VAL A 365 5.45 -10.09 17.80
N HIS A 366 4.25 -9.84 17.27
CA HIS A 366 3.96 -10.01 15.85
C HIS A 366 4.83 -9.11 14.95
N LEU A 367 5.03 -7.84 15.33
CA LEU A 367 5.89 -6.92 14.58
C LEU A 367 7.34 -7.43 14.49
N VAL A 368 7.90 -7.96 15.58
CA VAL A 368 9.26 -8.55 15.58
C VAL A 368 9.31 -9.88 14.81
N PHE A 369 8.30 -10.74 14.94
CA PHE A 369 8.26 -12.03 14.25
C PHE A 369 8.12 -11.88 12.72
N TYR A 370 7.08 -11.16 12.27
CA TYR A 370 6.74 -10.95 10.86
C TYR A 370 7.58 -9.86 10.19
N ARG A 371 8.25 -9.01 10.98
CA ARG A 371 9.01 -7.83 10.53
C ARG A 371 8.11 -6.87 9.73
N SER A 372 6.87 -6.71 10.20
CA SER A 372 5.80 -5.94 9.54
C SER A 372 4.88 -5.27 10.58
N THR A 373 4.44 -4.05 10.31
CA THR A 373 3.40 -3.36 11.09
C THR A 373 1.98 -3.81 10.77
N GLU A 374 1.80 -4.38 9.58
CA GLU A 374 0.53 -4.93 9.14
C GLU A 374 0.53 -6.43 9.51
N TRP A 375 -0.59 -6.95 9.98
CA TRP A 375 -0.79 -8.38 10.20
C TRP A 375 -2.26 -8.73 9.92
N THR A 376 -2.53 -9.99 9.57
CA THR A 376 -3.88 -10.45 9.21
C THR A 376 -4.15 -11.87 9.74
N GLU A 377 -5.40 -12.34 9.68
CA GLU A 377 -5.73 -13.77 9.94
C GLU A 377 -5.02 -14.72 8.96
N LYS A 378 -4.65 -14.22 7.77
CA LYS A 378 -3.83 -14.93 6.80
C LYS A 378 -2.35 -14.91 7.21
N SER A 379 -1.79 -13.80 7.70
CA SER A 379 -0.35 -13.74 8.00
C SER A 379 0.05 -14.73 9.10
N LEU A 380 -0.84 -14.92 10.09
CA LEU A 380 -0.73 -16.01 11.08
C LEU A 380 -0.69 -17.39 10.43
N THR A 381 -1.71 -17.74 9.65
CA THR A 381 -1.89 -19.10 9.12
C THR A 381 -0.96 -19.43 7.94
N THR A 382 -0.52 -18.45 7.15
CA THR A 382 0.15 -18.70 5.86
C THR A 382 1.50 -19.40 6.00
N ILE A 383 2.28 -19.19 7.07
CA ILE A 383 3.55 -19.93 7.25
C ILE A 383 3.29 -21.43 7.46
N ILE A 384 2.34 -21.78 8.34
CA ILE A 384 1.98 -23.18 8.62
C ILE A 384 1.35 -23.82 7.37
N LEU A 385 0.43 -23.13 6.70
CA LEU A 385 -0.19 -23.62 5.47
C LEU A 385 0.81 -23.74 4.31
N ALA A 386 1.81 -22.85 4.21
CA ALA A 386 2.88 -22.94 3.22
C ALA A 386 3.78 -24.17 3.45
N ARG A 387 4.19 -24.43 4.70
CA ARG A 387 4.90 -25.64 5.13
C ARG A 387 4.15 -26.93 4.76
N ILE A 388 2.81 -26.88 4.82
CA ILE A 388 1.94 -28.03 4.61
C ILE A 388 1.46 -28.15 3.15
N SER A 389 1.61 -27.10 2.34
CA SER A 389 1.19 -27.07 0.92
C SER A 389 1.93 -28.07 0.00
N ARG A 390 2.98 -28.73 0.50
CA ARG A 390 3.84 -29.70 -0.22
C ARG A 390 4.40 -29.18 -1.56
N ARG A 391 4.51 -27.86 -1.73
CA ARG A 391 5.13 -27.22 -2.88
C ARG A 391 6.65 -27.35 -2.83
N ASN A 392 7.27 -27.45 -4.00
CA ASN A 392 8.72 -27.31 -4.12
C ASN A 392 9.06 -25.81 -4.11
N PHE A 393 9.91 -25.41 -3.17
CA PHE A 393 10.45 -24.06 -3.07
C PHE A 393 11.90 -24.03 -3.61
N PRO A 394 12.40 -22.86 -4.03
CA PRO A 394 13.79 -22.70 -4.46
C PRO A 394 14.76 -23.02 -3.33
N ASP A 395 15.97 -23.45 -3.67
CA ASP A 395 17.00 -23.79 -2.69
C ASP A 395 17.84 -22.54 -2.35
N TYR A 396 17.75 -22.04 -1.11
CA TYR A 396 18.49 -20.88 -0.60
C TYR A 396 18.84 -21.04 0.89
N ILE A 397 19.76 -20.21 1.37
CA ILE A 397 20.16 -20.17 2.78
C ILE A 397 19.17 -19.31 3.57
N VAL A 398 18.45 -19.94 4.51
CA VAL A 398 17.62 -19.23 5.49
C VAL A 398 18.51 -18.54 6.53
N SER A 399 18.19 -17.29 6.85
CA SER A 399 18.93 -16.41 7.75
C SER A 399 17.94 -15.55 8.54
N ARG A 400 17.66 -15.96 9.78
CA ARG A 400 17.03 -15.11 10.80
C ARG A 400 18.14 -14.64 11.75
N SER A 401 18.24 -13.33 11.97
CA SER A 401 19.11 -12.76 13.00
C SER A 401 18.28 -12.05 14.05
N ALA A 402 18.63 -12.28 15.32
CA ALA A 402 18.09 -11.59 16.48
C ALA A 402 18.42 -10.08 16.53
N ASN A 403 19.51 -9.67 15.87
CA ASN A 403 20.15 -8.37 16.07
C ASN A 403 19.58 -7.24 15.20
N ILE A 404 18.33 -7.36 14.70
CA ILE A 404 17.69 -6.32 13.89
C ILE A 404 17.36 -5.08 14.72
N PHE A 405 16.89 -5.29 15.95
CA PHE A 405 16.78 -4.24 16.96
C PHE A 405 17.87 -4.50 18.01
N THR A 406 18.78 -3.55 18.18
CA THR A 406 19.90 -3.68 19.12
C THR A 406 19.48 -3.50 20.58
N SER A 407 18.31 -2.91 20.81
CA SER A 407 17.73 -2.67 22.14
C SER A 407 16.23 -2.46 22.06
N ARG A 408 15.53 -2.66 23.20
CA ARG A 408 14.12 -2.27 23.38
C ARG A 408 13.86 -0.80 22.99
N ALA A 409 14.82 0.09 23.23
CA ALA A 409 14.67 1.51 22.91
C ALA A 409 14.63 1.81 21.40
N GLU A 410 15.43 1.10 20.60
CA GLU A 410 15.43 1.21 19.13
C GLU A 410 14.10 0.68 18.54
N LEU A 411 13.56 -0.40 19.11
CA LEU A 411 12.23 -0.94 18.77
C LEU A 411 11.10 0.04 19.12
N LEU A 412 11.11 0.64 20.31
CA LEU A 412 10.08 1.58 20.74
C LEU A 412 10.11 2.92 19.96
N GLU A 413 11.28 3.41 19.56
CA GLU A 413 11.40 4.57 18.65
C GLU A 413 10.91 4.23 17.24
N PHE A 414 11.17 3.01 16.76
CA PHE A 414 10.67 2.52 15.47
C PHE A 414 9.14 2.45 15.47
N GLU A 415 8.52 1.84 16.48
CA GLU A 415 7.06 1.83 16.66
C GLU A 415 6.44 3.24 16.70
N ALA A 416 7.05 4.17 17.43
CA ALA A 416 6.60 5.56 17.52
C ALA A 416 6.72 6.30 16.19
N GLY A 417 7.80 6.05 15.45
CA GLY A 417 7.97 6.53 14.09
C GLY A 417 6.87 6.04 13.16
N LEU A 418 6.47 4.77 13.28
CA LEU A 418 5.47 4.14 12.40
C LEU A 418 4.06 4.67 12.67
N ARG A 419 3.66 4.80 13.94
CA ARG A 419 2.42 5.48 14.35
C ARG A 419 2.38 6.93 13.86
N THR A 420 3.50 7.64 13.99
CA THR A 420 3.61 9.03 13.50
C THR A 420 3.60 9.12 11.97
N GLN A 421 4.18 8.16 11.25
CA GLN A 421 4.06 8.07 9.79
C GLN A 421 2.60 7.87 9.38
N PHE A 422 1.90 6.92 10.02
CA PHE A 422 0.48 6.67 9.76
C PHE A 422 -0.38 7.92 9.97
N ARG A 423 -0.20 8.65 11.08
CA ARG A 423 -0.86 9.95 11.32
C ARG A 423 -0.59 10.97 10.19
N VAL A 424 0.66 11.09 9.74
CA VAL A 424 1.02 12.00 8.63
C VAL A 424 0.37 11.58 7.31
N GLU A 425 0.23 10.28 7.05
CA GLU A 425 -0.38 9.76 5.81
C GLU A 425 -1.92 9.83 5.85
N ASP A 426 -2.54 9.59 7.01
CA ASP A 426 -3.99 9.80 7.22
C ASP A 426 -4.40 11.27 6.98
N ILE A 427 -3.62 12.21 7.51
CA ILE A 427 -3.85 13.65 7.29
C ILE A 427 -3.67 14.05 5.82
N LEU A 428 -2.59 13.62 5.17
CA LEU A 428 -2.20 14.11 3.84
C LEU A 428 -2.84 13.38 2.65
N GLU A 429 -3.39 12.19 2.86
CA GLU A 429 -3.77 11.25 1.78
C GLU A 429 -5.12 10.56 2.03
N MET A 430 -5.44 10.09 3.24
CA MET A 430 -6.74 9.41 3.50
C MET A 430 -7.91 10.38 3.61
N ASN A 431 -7.77 11.49 4.36
CA ASN A 431 -8.84 12.47 4.59
C ASN A 431 -9.03 13.49 3.46
N GLY A 432 -8.47 13.22 2.27
CA GLY A 432 -8.56 14.08 1.09
C GLY A 432 -7.64 15.30 1.17
N ASN A 433 -8.19 16.52 1.10
CA ASN A 433 -7.40 17.75 1.13
C ASN A 433 -7.22 18.24 2.59
N PRO A 434 -6.00 18.23 3.18
CA PRO A 434 -5.73 18.40 4.64
C PRO A 434 -6.13 19.75 5.28
N GLY A 435 -6.81 20.62 4.55
CA GLY A 435 -7.14 21.98 4.99
C GLY A 435 -5.89 22.81 5.28
N LYS A 436 -5.97 23.69 6.28
CA LYS A 436 -4.82 24.42 6.83
C LYS A 436 -4.30 23.74 8.11
N ALA A 437 -5.20 23.35 9.02
CA ALA A 437 -4.84 22.74 10.30
C ALA A 437 -4.02 21.45 10.15
N GLY A 438 -4.41 20.52 9.27
CA GLY A 438 -3.63 19.29 9.04
C GLY A 438 -2.25 19.55 8.44
N LEU A 439 -2.09 20.59 7.62
CA LEU A 439 -0.77 21.01 7.15
C LEU A 439 0.07 21.62 8.28
N GLU A 440 -0.54 22.35 9.22
CA GLU A 440 0.14 22.90 10.40
C GLU A 440 0.56 21.80 11.38
N GLU A 441 -0.28 20.79 11.60
CA GLU A 441 0.04 19.60 12.41
C GLU A 441 1.20 18.81 11.80
N VAL A 442 1.17 18.49 10.50
CA VAL A 442 2.27 17.78 9.83
C VAL A 442 3.55 18.62 9.81
N LYS A 443 3.47 19.96 9.81
CA LYS A 443 4.67 20.80 10.00
C LYS A 443 5.22 20.67 11.43
N ALA A 444 4.38 20.68 12.47
CA ALA A 444 4.85 20.49 13.84
C ALA A 444 5.53 19.13 14.03
N ILE A 445 4.94 18.05 13.49
CA ILE A 445 5.54 16.70 13.46
C ILE A 445 6.90 16.74 12.74
N PHE A 446 6.99 17.40 11.58
CA PHE A 446 8.24 17.56 10.84
C PHE A 446 9.31 18.33 11.63
N ASP A 447 8.92 19.43 12.30
CA ASP A 447 9.83 20.30 13.06
C ASP A 447 10.47 19.56 14.25
N GLU A 448 9.74 18.61 14.88
CA GLU A 448 10.27 17.72 15.92
C GLU A 448 11.11 16.55 15.37
N VAL A 449 10.68 15.94 14.27
CA VAL A 449 11.34 14.75 13.69
C VAL A 449 12.65 15.11 12.98
N TYR A 450 12.72 16.23 12.27
CA TYR A 450 13.88 16.60 11.44
C TYR A 450 15.21 16.74 12.24
N PRO A 451 15.24 17.28 13.47
CA PRO A 451 16.41 17.24 14.34
C PRO A 451 16.89 15.81 14.67
N ARG A 452 16.02 14.92 15.18
CA ARG A 452 16.39 13.54 15.55
C ARG A 452 16.77 12.69 14.34
N TRP A 453 16.08 12.87 13.21
CA TRP A 453 16.40 12.24 11.93
C TRP A 453 17.87 12.48 11.51
N LYS A 454 18.40 13.69 11.67
CA LYS A 454 19.81 14.00 11.35
C LYS A 454 20.81 13.23 12.23
N VAL A 455 20.50 13.08 13.53
CA VAL A 455 21.35 12.31 14.47
C VAL A 455 21.37 10.84 14.08
N LEU A 456 20.19 10.25 13.88
CA LEU A 456 20.03 8.87 13.41
C LEU A 456 20.72 8.62 12.06
N LEU A 457 20.67 9.60 11.15
CA LEU A 457 21.34 9.52 9.85
C LEU A 457 22.87 9.44 9.98
N GLU A 458 23.46 10.18 10.91
CA GLU A 458 24.90 10.14 11.24
C GLU A 458 25.29 8.89 12.05
N GLU A 459 24.35 8.25 12.73
CA GLU A 459 24.53 6.95 13.42
C GLU A 459 24.49 5.79 12.42
N GLU A 460 23.52 5.79 11.49
CA GLU A 460 23.36 4.78 10.45
C GLU A 460 24.46 4.84 9.38
N GLN A 461 24.93 6.04 9.02
CA GLN A 461 26.13 6.20 8.18
C GLN A 461 27.37 5.58 8.85
N ARG A 462 27.47 5.68 10.17
CA ARG A 462 28.56 5.08 10.98
C ARG A 462 28.40 3.57 11.14
N LYS A 463 27.17 3.02 11.07
CA LYS A 463 26.91 1.58 10.94
C LYS A 463 27.40 1.08 9.56
N GLU A 464 27.06 1.77 8.48
CA GLU A 464 27.51 1.44 7.10
C GLU A 464 29.04 1.43 6.98
N GLU A 465 29.73 2.43 7.54
CA GLU A 465 31.19 2.55 7.45
C GLU A 465 31.99 1.53 8.31
N ARG A 466 31.34 0.73 9.16
CA ARG A 466 32.03 -0.07 10.21
C ARG A 466 31.46 -1.46 10.51
N VAL A 467 30.21 -1.73 10.15
CA VAL A 467 29.47 -2.94 10.59
C VAL A 467 29.04 -3.79 9.41
N TYR A 468 28.65 -3.17 8.29
CA TYR A 468 28.14 -3.88 7.12
C TYR A 468 29.24 -4.09 6.06
N GLU A 469 30.02 -5.15 6.19
CA GLU A 469 31.10 -5.46 5.22
C GLU A 469 30.57 -5.90 3.83
N SER A 470 29.32 -6.38 3.74
CA SER A 470 28.77 -7.04 2.55
C SER A 470 27.50 -6.40 1.97
N GLY A 471 27.22 -5.11 2.24
CA GLY A 471 25.99 -4.43 1.78
C GLY A 471 24.70 -4.83 2.52
N GLU A 472 24.83 -5.72 3.50
CA GLU A 472 23.78 -6.31 4.37
C GLU A 472 22.85 -5.26 5.02
N GLY A 473 23.39 -4.07 5.27
CA GLY A 473 22.67 -2.93 5.81
C GLY A 473 21.52 -2.43 4.93
N ALA A 474 21.52 -2.68 3.62
CA ALA A 474 20.52 -2.12 2.71
C ALA A 474 19.08 -2.59 3.01
N TYR A 475 18.87 -3.89 3.28
CA TYR A 475 17.57 -4.40 3.74
C TYR A 475 17.34 -4.12 5.23
N LEU A 476 18.36 -4.31 6.08
CA LEU A 476 18.24 -4.15 7.54
C LEU A 476 17.90 -2.71 7.97
N ARG A 477 18.42 -1.70 7.25
CA ARG A 477 18.13 -0.27 7.49
C ARG A 477 16.64 0.07 7.49
N ARG A 478 15.80 -0.76 6.87
CA ARG A 478 14.34 -0.57 6.83
C ARG A 478 13.68 -0.67 8.20
N PHE A 479 14.33 -1.35 9.14
CA PHE A 479 13.89 -1.50 10.54
C PHE A 479 14.49 -0.45 11.48
N SER A 480 15.33 0.46 10.97
CA SER A 480 15.81 1.63 11.71
C SER A 480 14.75 2.73 11.77
N PRO A 481 14.56 3.43 12.91
CA PRO A 481 13.73 4.63 12.98
C PRO A 481 14.09 5.68 11.91
N ALA A 482 15.36 5.72 11.49
CA ALA A 482 15.85 6.58 10.42
C ALA A 482 15.10 6.40 9.09
N TRP A 483 14.77 5.16 8.68
CA TRP A 483 14.06 4.89 7.42
C TRP A 483 12.62 5.41 7.47
N VAL A 484 11.96 5.28 8.63
CA VAL A 484 10.60 5.77 8.87
C VAL A 484 10.57 7.30 8.91
N TYR A 485 11.48 7.92 9.69
CA TYR A 485 11.61 9.37 9.73
C TYR A 485 12.01 9.97 8.38
N THR A 486 12.76 9.26 7.53
CA THR A 486 13.04 9.73 6.16
C THR A 486 11.75 9.84 5.31
N ARG A 487 10.74 8.97 5.53
CA ARG A 487 9.41 9.10 4.90
C ARG A 487 8.69 10.36 5.40
N ILE A 488 8.68 10.60 6.71
CA ILE A 488 8.05 11.78 7.32
C ILE A 488 8.73 13.07 6.84
N VAL A 489 10.06 13.13 6.83
CA VAL A 489 10.84 14.26 6.28
C VAL A 489 10.52 14.50 4.81
N HIS A 490 10.42 13.44 3.99
CA HIS A 490 9.99 13.55 2.59
C HIS A 490 8.55 14.10 2.46
N LYS A 491 7.57 13.61 3.23
CA LYS A 491 6.20 14.16 3.25
C LYS A 491 6.19 15.62 3.75
N GLY A 492 7.07 15.96 4.69
CA GLY A 492 7.32 17.33 5.16
C GLY A 492 7.75 18.30 4.04
N THR A 493 8.57 17.89 3.07
CA THR A 493 8.94 18.76 1.93
C THR A 493 7.72 19.24 1.13
N TYR A 494 6.70 18.39 0.96
CA TYR A 494 5.44 18.79 0.34
C TYR A 494 4.76 19.89 1.16
N VAL A 495 4.70 19.75 2.48
CA VAL A 495 4.08 20.72 3.41
C VAL A 495 4.82 22.06 3.42
N LEU A 496 6.15 22.06 3.48
CA LEU A 496 6.98 23.27 3.31
C LEU A 496 6.66 23.98 1.99
N GLY A 497 6.55 23.22 0.90
CA GLY A 497 6.15 23.73 -0.42
C GLY A 497 4.71 24.28 -0.47
N ARG A 498 3.77 23.76 0.34
CA ARG A 498 2.41 24.31 0.48
C ARG A 498 2.41 25.65 1.25
N PHE A 499 3.27 25.80 2.26
CA PHE A 499 3.46 27.06 2.99
C PHE A 499 4.37 28.08 2.26
N LYS A 500 4.93 27.71 1.10
CA LYS A 500 5.91 28.50 0.33
C LYS A 500 7.26 28.72 1.03
N LEU A 501 7.60 27.86 1.99
CA LEU A 501 8.88 27.85 2.72
C LEU A 501 9.99 27.23 1.83
N HIS A 502 10.15 27.76 0.62
CA HIS A 502 10.98 27.15 -0.43
C HIS A 502 12.49 27.17 -0.12
N ALA A 503 12.94 27.98 0.84
CA ALA A 503 14.30 27.94 1.38
C ALA A 503 14.54 26.64 2.17
N GLU A 504 13.71 26.39 3.19
CA GLU A 504 13.72 25.17 4.00
C GLU A 504 13.48 23.93 3.12
N GLU A 505 12.53 24.02 2.18
CA GLU A 505 12.24 22.95 1.23
C GLU A 505 13.48 22.58 0.38
N HIS A 506 14.26 23.57 -0.06
CA HIS A 506 15.50 23.35 -0.82
C HIS A 506 16.63 22.77 0.03
N GLU A 507 16.78 23.21 1.29
CA GLU A 507 17.77 22.65 2.22
C GLU A 507 17.45 21.18 2.52
N VAL A 508 16.20 20.87 2.88
CA VAL A 508 15.75 19.51 3.23
C VAL A 508 15.90 18.57 2.03
N LEU A 509 15.53 19.00 0.82
CA LEU A 509 15.78 18.22 -0.40
C LEU A 509 17.27 18.00 -0.68
N SER A 510 18.11 18.98 -0.36
CA SER A 510 19.57 18.85 -0.49
C SER A 510 20.17 17.89 0.55
N LYS A 511 19.59 17.81 1.76
CA LYS A 511 19.94 16.80 2.78
C LYS A 511 19.45 15.40 2.41
N LEU A 512 18.22 15.26 1.91
CA LEU A 512 17.66 14.00 1.41
C LEU A 512 18.47 13.41 0.26
N LEU A 513 18.96 14.25 -0.66
CA LEU A 513 19.85 13.84 -1.76
C LEU A 513 21.29 13.56 -1.32
N GLY A 514 21.76 14.23 -0.26
CA GLY A 514 23.13 14.08 0.25
C GLY A 514 23.41 12.76 0.99
N GLN A 515 22.36 12.09 1.48
CA GLN A 515 22.46 10.72 2.01
C GLN A 515 22.18 9.67 0.93
N HIS A 516 22.75 8.49 1.06
CA HIS A 516 22.58 7.36 0.13
C HIS A 516 22.09 6.07 0.81
N LEU A 517 21.52 6.18 2.02
CA LEU A 517 21.17 5.06 2.88
C LEU A 517 19.70 4.62 2.77
N PHE A 518 18.79 5.55 2.47
CA PHE A 518 17.35 5.36 2.54
C PHE A 518 16.59 5.97 1.36
N HIS A 519 15.52 5.30 0.91
CA HIS A 519 14.56 5.76 -0.11
C HIS A 519 15.20 6.07 -1.46
N ALA A 520 16.07 5.17 -1.95
CA ALA A 520 16.78 5.31 -3.22
C ALA A 520 15.83 5.60 -4.39
N ALA A 521 14.71 4.87 -4.46
CA ALA A 521 13.66 5.05 -5.45
C ALA A 521 13.09 6.50 -5.51
N ARG A 522 13.18 7.28 -4.44
CA ARG A 522 12.64 8.66 -4.40
C ARG A 522 13.63 9.71 -4.91
N ARG A 523 14.91 9.37 -5.12
CA ARG A 523 15.98 10.33 -5.47
C ARG A 523 15.68 11.11 -6.75
N GLY A 524 15.17 10.45 -7.79
CA GLY A 524 14.80 11.13 -9.04
C GLY A 524 13.70 12.19 -8.84
N ALA A 525 12.70 11.91 -8.00
CA ALA A 525 11.67 12.88 -7.63
C ALA A 525 12.24 14.04 -6.80
N TRP A 526 13.20 13.79 -5.90
CA TRP A 526 13.90 14.83 -5.15
C TRP A 526 14.74 15.73 -6.07
N TYR A 527 15.48 15.16 -7.03
CA TYR A 527 16.21 15.93 -8.07
C TYR A 527 15.26 16.81 -8.90
N GLN A 528 14.15 16.23 -9.39
CA GLN A 528 13.14 16.99 -10.15
C GLN A 528 12.57 18.17 -9.35
N ARG A 529 12.27 17.97 -8.05
CA ARG A 529 11.71 19.01 -7.18
C ARG A 529 12.76 20.08 -6.85
N LYS A 530 13.99 19.70 -6.48
CA LYS A 530 15.10 20.62 -6.22
C LYS A 530 15.41 21.50 -7.44
N ALA A 531 15.53 20.90 -8.63
CA ALA A 531 15.74 21.64 -9.87
C ALA A 531 14.57 22.58 -10.23
N LEU A 532 13.32 22.23 -9.86
CA LEU A 532 12.16 23.11 -10.00
C LEU A 532 12.27 24.33 -9.06
N LEU A 533 12.66 24.12 -7.79
CA LEU A 533 12.86 25.22 -6.84
C LEU A 533 13.95 26.19 -7.31
N GLU A 534 15.06 25.64 -7.81
CA GLU A 534 16.18 26.39 -8.36
C GLU A 534 15.81 27.15 -9.65
N GLU A 535 15.01 26.56 -10.54
CA GLU A 535 14.54 27.23 -11.75
C GLU A 535 13.60 28.42 -11.46
N HIS A 536 12.78 28.34 -10.41
CA HIS A 536 11.60 29.20 -10.22
C HIS A 536 11.56 30.10 -8.98
N TYR A 537 12.25 29.77 -7.88
CA TYR A 537 12.13 30.52 -6.61
C TYR A 537 13.46 30.98 -6.02
N MET A 538 14.52 30.15 -6.08
CA MET A 538 15.77 30.44 -5.35
C MET A 538 16.46 31.75 -5.78
N TYR A 539 16.24 32.22 -7.01
CA TYR A 539 16.79 33.50 -7.47
C TYR A 539 16.28 34.74 -6.71
N ALA A 540 15.11 34.66 -6.08
CA ALA A 540 14.53 35.74 -5.28
C ALA A 540 14.78 35.56 -3.78
N ILE A 541 15.01 34.32 -3.34
CA ILE A 541 15.18 33.92 -1.94
C ILE A 541 16.65 34.00 -1.51
N ALA A 542 17.55 33.50 -2.35
CA ALA A 542 18.99 33.43 -2.13
C ALA A 542 19.75 34.05 -3.33
N PRO A 543 19.64 35.37 -3.55
CA PRO A 543 20.39 36.05 -4.60
C PRO A 543 21.90 36.00 -4.30
N PRO A 544 22.76 35.54 -5.23
CA PRO A 544 24.21 35.50 -5.01
C PRO A 544 24.80 36.92 -4.89
N GLU A 545 25.50 37.18 -3.78
CA GLU A 545 26.04 38.49 -3.36
C GLU A 545 26.86 39.20 -4.46
N ASN A 546 27.62 38.43 -5.24
CA ASN A 546 28.51 38.92 -6.30
C ASN A 546 27.79 39.40 -7.58
N LEU A 547 26.45 39.47 -7.59
CA LEU A 547 25.63 39.90 -8.72
C LEU A 547 24.54 40.88 -8.26
N SER A 548 24.39 42.00 -8.97
CA SER A 548 23.40 43.05 -8.65
C SER A 548 22.18 43.09 -9.58
N ASP A 549 22.04 42.11 -10.49
CA ASP A 549 21.09 42.12 -11.60
C ASP A 549 20.15 40.91 -11.52
N PRO A 550 18.83 41.10 -11.38
CA PRO A 550 17.85 40.02 -11.27
C PRO A 550 17.85 39.01 -12.43
N GLU A 551 18.18 39.41 -13.66
CA GLU A 551 18.29 38.47 -14.78
C GLU A 551 19.60 37.66 -14.71
N LYS A 552 20.66 38.22 -14.12
CA LYS A 552 21.88 37.45 -13.79
C LYS A 552 21.62 36.49 -12.63
N HIS A 553 20.80 36.85 -11.63
CA HIS A 553 20.36 35.92 -10.58
C HIS A 553 19.56 34.75 -11.15
N LYS A 554 18.54 35.01 -11.98
CA LYS A 554 17.78 33.96 -12.68
C LYS A 554 18.68 33.08 -13.55
N ARG A 555 19.65 33.64 -14.27
CA ARG A 555 20.59 32.88 -15.11
C ARG A 555 21.66 32.13 -14.31
N HIS A 556 21.98 32.55 -13.10
CA HIS A 556 22.82 31.81 -12.17
C HIS A 556 22.08 30.58 -11.64
N TRP A 557 20.91 30.77 -11.03
CA TRP A 557 20.12 29.68 -10.47
C TRP A 557 19.61 28.68 -11.51
N LYS A 558 19.31 29.11 -12.74
CA LYS A 558 19.04 28.18 -13.86
C LYS A 558 20.23 27.30 -14.24
N ARG A 559 21.49 27.71 -14.01
CA ARG A 559 22.66 26.82 -14.17
C ARG A 559 22.79 25.84 -13.02
N ILE A 560 22.41 26.23 -11.80
CA ILE A 560 22.35 25.29 -10.67
C ILE A 560 21.26 24.24 -10.92
N ALA A 561 20.07 24.66 -11.38
CA ALA A 561 19.00 23.74 -11.78
C ALA A 561 19.41 22.78 -12.91
N LEU A 562 20.18 23.27 -13.89
CA LEU A 562 20.78 22.44 -14.94
C LEU A 562 21.73 21.39 -14.32
N GLN A 563 22.67 21.82 -13.48
CA GLN A 563 23.63 20.95 -12.79
C GLN A 563 22.94 19.92 -11.87
N THR A 564 21.85 20.29 -11.19
CA THR A 564 21.02 19.37 -10.39
C THR A 564 20.39 18.29 -11.26
N CYS A 565 19.96 18.61 -12.49
CA CYS A 565 19.48 17.60 -13.44
C CYS A 565 20.61 16.74 -14.02
N GLU A 566 21.77 17.32 -14.32
CA GLU A 566 22.97 16.58 -14.75
C GLU A 566 23.41 15.56 -13.68
N GLN A 567 23.43 15.98 -12.40
CA GLN A 567 23.69 15.11 -11.25
C GLN A 567 22.66 13.98 -11.16
N GLY A 568 21.36 14.29 -11.30
CA GLY A 568 20.30 13.27 -11.30
C GLY A 568 20.33 12.28 -12.46
N LEU A 569 21.11 12.52 -13.52
CA LEU A 569 21.38 11.56 -14.60
C LEU A 569 22.71 10.81 -14.43
N GLN A 570 23.57 11.26 -13.52
CA GLN A 570 24.87 10.65 -13.19
C GLN A 570 24.82 9.81 -11.92
N ASP A 571 23.82 10.04 -11.07
CA ASP A 571 23.58 9.29 -9.84
C ASP A 571 23.16 7.84 -10.14
N LYS A 572 23.98 6.88 -9.68
CA LYS A 572 23.77 5.44 -9.79
C LYS A 572 22.46 4.95 -9.14
N ASP A 573 21.99 5.68 -8.12
CA ASP A 573 20.82 5.33 -7.32
C ASP A 573 19.54 6.03 -7.84
N CYS A 574 19.65 6.82 -8.91
CA CYS A 574 18.49 7.38 -9.60
C CYS A 574 17.84 6.33 -10.51
N HIS A 575 16.53 6.13 -10.37
CA HIS A 575 15.80 5.17 -11.19
C HIS A 575 15.57 5.71 -12.61
N ILE A 576 15.78 4.84 -13.61
CA ILE A 576 15.80 5.24 -15.04
C ILE A 576 14.50 5.90 -15.49
N ILE A 577 13.38 5.57 -14.85
CA ILE A 577 12.05 6.16 -15.03
C ILE A 577 12.04 7.70 -14.91
N TYR A 578 12.92 8.29 -14.09
CA TYR A 578 12.99 9.74 -13.89
C TYR A 578 13.89 10.45 -14.91
N HIS A 579 14.70 9.70 -15.67
CA HIS A 579 15.70 10.27 -16.59
C HIS A 579 15.04 11.12 -17.68
N TYR A 580 13.90 10.68 -18.23
CA TYR A 580 13.19 11.43 -19.27
C TYR A 580 12.80 12.85 -18.82
N ASP A 581 12.17 13.02 -17.66
CA ASP A 581 11.76 14.34 -17.19
C ASP A 581 12.97 15.22 -16.79
N LEU A 582 14.08 14.61 -16.35
CA LEU A 582 15.35 15.33 -16.13
C LEU A 582 15.94 15.81 -17.47
N GLN A 583 16.06 14.95 -18.49
CA GLN A 583 16.51 15.29 -19.84
C GLN A 583 15.65 16.38 -20.50
N LYS A 584 14.33 16.28 -20.34
CA LYS A 584 13.33 17.25 -20.78
C LYS A 584 13.46 18.59 -20.06
N ARG A 585 13.79 18.59 -18.76
CA ARG A 585 14.12 19.82 -18.01
C ARG A 585 15.46 20.42 -18.45
N ILE A 586 16.48 19.60 -18.75
CA ILE A 586 17.76 20.04 -19.33
C ILE A 586 17.52 20.78 -20.66
N LYS A 587 16.92 20.12 -21.67
CA LYS A 587 16.62 20.74 -22.98
C LYS A 587 15.75 22.01 -22.86
N LYS A 588 14.84 22.08 -21.88
CA LYS A 588 14.06 23.30 -21.54
C LYS A 588 14.97 24.41 -20.98
N ILE A 589 15.81 24.12 -20.00
CA ILE A 589 16.68 25.09 -19.32
C ILE A 589 17.74 25.64 -20.28
N GLU A 590 18.38 24.80 -21.07
CA GLU A 590 19.41 25.18 -22.06
C GLU A 590 18.88 26.20 -23.07
N LYS A 591 17.69 25.95 -23.61
CA LYS A 591 16.94 26.87 -24.48
C LYS A 591 16.63 28.18 -23.75
N ASN A 592 16.19 28.12 -22.50
CA ASN A 592 15.89 29.29 -21.67
C ASN A 592 17.13 30.15 -21.34
N ILE A 593 18.31 29.56 -21.13
CA ILE A 593 19.57 30.28 -20.87
C ILE A 593 20.33 30.66 -22.15
N LYS A 594 19.79 30.33 -23.33
CA LYS A 594 20.38 30.54 -24.67
C LYS A 594 21.78 29.95 -24.78
N MET A 595 21.92 28.67 -24.43
CA MET A 595 23.17 27.91 -24.56
C MET A 595 23.50 27.68 -26.05
N PRO A 596 24.77 27.81 -26.48
CA PRO A 596 25.18 27.50 -27.86
C PRO A 596 24.93 26.02 -28.19
N MET A 597 24.52 25.69 -29.43
CA MET A 597 24.16 24.31 -29.82
C MET A 597 25.25 23.27 -29.49
N ARG A 598 26.53 23.62 -29.70
CA ARG A 598 27.71 22.78 -29.38
C ARG A 598 27.93 22.49 -27.88
N GLU A 599 27.20 23.18 -27.01
CA GLU A 599 27.26 23.08 -25.54
C GLU A 599 25.97 22.47 -24.95
N GLN A 600 24.92 22.27 -25.76
CA GLN A 600 23.67 21.64 -25.35
C GLN A 600 23.81 20.11 -25.28
N HIS A 601 23.00 19.47 -24.45
CA HIS A 601 22.95 18.02 -24.36
C HIS A 601 22.14 17.40 -25.52
N ASP A 602 22.84 16.56 -26.29
CA ASP A 602 22.21 15.65 -27.24
C ASP A 602 21.57 14.47 -26.49
N PHE A 603 20.26 14.31 -26.64
CA PHE A 603 19.48 13.16 -26.17
C PHE A 603 18.66 12.57 -27.32
N ASP A 604 19.10 12.73 -28.57
CA ASP A 604 18.35 12.32 -29.74
C ASP A 604 18.45 10.80 -29.96
N HIS A 605 19.46 10.17 -29.34
CA HIS A 605 19.54 8.72 -29.07
C HIS A 605 18.56 8.22 -27.99
N VAL A 606 17.81 9.11 -27.32
CA VAL A 606 16.76 8.80 -26.33
C VAL A 606 15.43 9.47 -26.71
N LEU A 607 15.26 9.88 -27.98
CA LEU A 607 14.03 10.50 -28.44
C LEU A 607 12.90 9.47 -28.49
N LEU A 608 12.08 9.48 -27.44
CA LEU A 608 10.85 8.71 -27.31
C LEU A 608 10.01 8.80 -28.59
N ALA A 609 9.97 7.70 -29.34
CA ALA A 609 8.97 7.53 -30.38
C ALA A 609 7.59 7.62 -29.73
N LYS A 610 6.65 8.30 -30.40
CA LYS A 610 5.23 8.11 -30.08
C LYS A 610 4.88 6.64 -30.33
N PRO A 611 4.02 6.02 -29.51
CA PRO A 611 3.46 4.72 -29.86
C PRO A 611 2.76 4.82 -31.22
N ILE A 612 2.82 3.76 -32.00
CA ILE A 612 2.17 3.72 -33.32
C ILE A 612 0.67 3.55 -33.07
N GLU A 613 -0.13 4.55 -33.41
CA GLU A 613 -1.58 4.48 -33.32
C GLU A 613 -2.11 3.56 -34.43
N VAL A 614 -2.76 2.47 -34.03
CA VAL A 614 -3.40 1.46 -34.88
C VAL A 614 -4.89 1.46 -34.58
N THR A 615 -5.72 1.11 -35.56
CA THR A 615 -7.17 0.93 -35.37
C THR A 615 -7.55 -0.48 -35.79
N VAL A 616 -8.25 -1.20 -34.92
CA VAL A 616 -8.84 -2.51 -35.23
C VAL A 616 -10.35 -2.37 -35.18
N GLU A 617 -11.01 -2.71 -36.29
CA GLU A 617 -12.46 -2.76 -36.40
C GLU A 617 -12.99 -4.14 -36.03
N GLY A 618 -14.07 -4.19 -35.26
CA GLY A 618 -14.76 -5.43 -34.93
C GLY A 618 -16.24 -5.24 -34.60
N ILE A 619 -16.94 -6.35 -34.36
CA ILE A 619 -18.36 -6.37 -33.97
C ILE A 619 -18.46 -6.39 -32.45
N GLN A 620 -19.05 -5.35 -31.86
CA GLN A 620 -19.30 -5.28 -30.41
C GLN A 620 -20.69 -5.83 -30.07
N ILE A 621 -20.78 -6.63 -29.01
CA ILE A 621 -22.04 -7.12 -28.45
C ILE A 621 -22.41 -6.29 -27.21
N LYS A 622 -23.63 -5.72 -27.21
CA LYS A 622 -24.23 -5.07 -26.04
C LYS A 622 -25.38 -5.91 -25.51
N LYS A 623 -25.18 -6.47 -24.32
CA LYS A 623 -26.19 -7.29 -23.63
C LYS A 623 -27.16 -6.39 -22.87
N ASN A 624 -28.38 -6.30 -23.36
CA ASN A 624 -29.49 -5.63 -22.69
C ASN A 624 -30.02 -6.55 -21.59
N TYR A 625 -29.78 -6.19 -20.33
CA TYR A 625 -30.40 -6.87 -19.20
C TYR A 625 -31.79 -6.26 -18.95
N PRO A 626 -32.85 -7.07 -18.79
CA PRO A 626 -34.17 -6.55 -18.46
C PRO A 626 -34.12 -5.80 -17.11
N PRO A 627 -34.86 -4.68 -16.96
CA PRO A 627 -34.72 -3.80 -15.81
C PRO A 627 -35.00 -4.54 -14.51
N SER A 628 -33.96 -4.69 -13.67
CA SER A 628 -34.06 -5.38 -12.39
C SER A 628 -35.17 -4.76 -11.54
N LEU A 629 -35.99 -5.59 -10.89
CA LEU A 629 -37.12 -5.16 -10.04
C LEU A 629 -36.64 -4.59 -8.68
N LYS A 630 -35.81 -3.54 -8.74
CA LYS A 630 -35.39 -2.75 -7.58
C LYS A 630 -36.62 -2.04 -7.02
N ARG A 631 -37.04 -2.54 -5.87
CA ARG A 631 -38.14 -2.09 -5.00
C ARG A 631 -38.35 -0.57 -5.04
N ARG A 632 -39.50 -0.13 -5.56
CA ARG A 632 -39.87 1.29 -5.77
C ARG A 632 -39.64 2.17 -4.52
N THR A 633 -38.50 2.85 -4.45
CA THR A 633 -38.30 4.04 -3.60
C THR A 633 -38.73 5.28 -4.38
N SER A 634 -39.69 6.03 -3.84
CA SER A 634 -40.24 7.21 -4.50
C SER A 634 -39.27 8.41 -4.44
N ASN A 635 -38.58 8.67 -5.55
CA ASN A 635 -37.94 9.96 -5.83
C ASN A 635 -38.19 10.33 -7.30
N THR A 636 -38.56 11.58 -7.57
CA THR A 636 -39.08 12.04 -8.87
C THR A 636 -38.02 12.74 -9.72
N HIS A 637 -36.88 12.08 -9.93
CA HIS A 637 -35.93 12.40 -10.99
C HIS A 637 -35.40 11.08 -11.58
N PRO A 638 -35.32 10.93 -12.92
CA PRO A 638 -34.58 9.83 -13.51
C PRO A 638 -33.09 10.04 -13.17
N PRO A 639 -32.42 9.09 -12.49
CA PRO A 639 -30.98 9.13 -12.43
C PRO A 639 -30.44 8.85 -13.83
N GLU A 640 -29.46 9.63 -14.28
CA GLU A 640 -28.61 9.18 -15.39
C GLU A 640 -27.90 7.91 -14.91
N GLU A 641 -28.21 6.78 -15.53
CA GLU A 641 -27.49 5.53 -15.27
C GLU A 641 -26.07 5.70 -15.79
N LYS A 642 -25.16 6.09 -14.88
CA LYS A 642 -23.73 5.82 -15.03
C LYS A 642 -23.56 4.30 -15.09
N LEU A 643 -23.67 3.78 -16.31
CA LEU A 643 -23.32 2.41 -16.67
C LEU A 643 -21.96 2.12 -16.05
N ARG A 644 -21.91 1.08 -15.20
CA ARG A 644 -20.65 0.56 -14.65
C ARG A 644 -19.74 0.19 -15.83
N SER A 645 -18.43 0.29 -15.64
CA SER A 645 -17.43 -0.03 -16.67
C SER A 645 -17.32 -1.54 -16.90
N THR A 646 -18.40 -2.15 -17.42
CA THR A 646 -18.47 -3.57 -17.75
C THR A 646 -17.55 -3.88 -18.92
N LYS A 647 -16.71 -4.90 -18.78
CA LYS A 647 -15.83 -5.38 -19.86
C LYS A 647 -16.62 -5.58 -21.15
N THR A 648 -16.15 -4.97 -22.24
CA THR A 648 -16.88 -4.98 -23.52
C THR A 648 -16.75 -6.35 -24.19
N ILE A 649 -17.87 -6.88 -24.70
CA ILE A 649 -17.93 -8.18 -25.38
C ILE A 649 -17.86 -7.93 -26.89
N TRP A 650 -17.07 -8.73 -27.59
CA TRP A 650 -16.85 -8.63 -29.03
C TRP A 650 -17.00 -10.00 -29.71
N VAL A 651 -17.10 -10.01 -31.04
CA VAL A 651 -17.02 -11.24 -31.84
C VAL A 651 -15.61 -11.40 -32.40
N ASP A 652 -15.03 -12.59 -32.24
CA ASP A 652 -13.79 -12.94 -32.94
C ASP A 652 -14.13 -13.41 -34.37
N GLU A 653 -14.12 -12.46 -35.33
CA GLU A 653 -14.36 -12.75 -36.74
C GLU A 653 -13.21 -13.53 -37.42
N ALA A 654 -12.06 -13.73 -36.76
CA ALA A 654 -10.83 -14.25 -37.37
C ALA A 654 -10.53 -15.71 -37.00
N GLU A 655 -10.78 -16.15 -35.76
CA GLU A 655 -10.56 -17.54 -35.33
C GLU A 655 -11.85 -18.34 -35.11
N THR A 656 -12.74 -17.87 -34.22
CA THR A 656 -13.77 -18.73 -33.61
C THR A 656 -15.23 -18.38 -33.96
N GLY A 657 -15.49 -17.15 -34.39
CA GLY A 657 -16.86 -16.61 -34.54
C GLY A 657 -17.63 -16.44 -33.22
N GLY A 658 -16.98 -16.65 -32.07
CA GLY A 658 -17.59 -16.65 -30.74
C GLY A 658 -17.52 -15.29 -30.03
N GLU A 659 -18.17 -15.22 -28.85
CA GLU A 659 -18.00 -14.09 -27.94
C GLU A 659 -16.60 -14.12 -27.30
N CYS A 660 -15.94 -12.97 -27.28
CA CYS A 660 -14.59 -12.78 -26.75
C CYS A 660 -14.43 -11.40 -26.09
N SER A 661 -13.27 -11.15 -25.47
CA SER A 661 -12.91 -9.83 -24.97
C SER A 661 -12.27 -8.96 -26.06
N VAL A 662 -12.15 -7.65 -25.82
CA VAL A 662 -11.58 -6.72 -26.80
C VAL A 662 -10.11 -7.02 -27.12
N GLU A 663 -9.34 -7.45 -26.11
CA GLU A 663 -7.93 -7.78 -26.22
C GLU A 663 -7.73 -9.09 -26.99
N ALA A 664 -8.62 -10.07 -26.80
CA ALA A 664 -8.63 -11.31 -27.58
C ALA A 664 -8.96 -11.06 -29.06
N MET A 665 -9.98 -10.25 -29.36
CA MET A 665 -10.33 -9.85 -30.74
C MET A 665 -9.17 -9.12 -31.44
N CYS A 666 -8.49 -8.20 -30.75
CA CYS A 666 -7.27 -7.57 -31.27
C CYS A 666 -6.14 -8.58 -31.47
N LEU A 667 -5.95 -9.54 -30.56
CA LEU A 667 -4.92 -10.57 -30.68
C LEU A 667 -5.16 -11.50 -31.90
N SER A 668 -6.39 -11.94 -32.14
CA SER A 668 -6.78 -12.71 -33.33
C SER A 668 -6.56 -11.91 -34.63
N HIS A 669 -6.78 -10.59 -34.60
CA HIS A 669 -6.41 -9.71 -35.72
C HIS A 669 -4.89 -9.72 -35.99
N TYR A 670 -4.03 -9.60 -34.97
CA TYR A 670 -2.57 -9.71 -35.16
C TYR A 670 -2.13 -11.11 -35.61
N ARG A 671 -2.77 -12.19 -35.15
CA ARG A 671 -2.51 -13.55 -35.63
C ARG A 671 -2.83 -13.72 -37.11
N SER A 672 -3.88 -13.07 -37.62
CA SER A 672 -4.17 -13.04 -39.06
C SER A 672 -3.06 -12.40 -39.92
N GLN A 673 -2.19 -11.58 -39.31
CA GLN A 673 -1.01 -10.99 -39.94
C GLN A 673 0.27 -11.82 -39.76
N GLY A 674 0.19 -13.00 -39.12
CA GLY A 674 1.31 -13.92 -38.90
C GLY A 674 2.09 -13.70 -37.59
N PHE A 675 1.55 -12.97 -36.61
CA PHE A 675 2.14 -12.86 -35.28
C PHE A 675 1.69 -14.02 -34.37
N LYS A 676 2.60 -14.52 -33.53
CA LYS A 676 2.24 -15.18 -32.27
C LYS A 676 2.00 -14.11 -31.19
N GLY A 677 1.31 -14.47 -30.11
CA GLY A 677 1.13 -13.53 -29.01
C GLY A 677 0.29 -14.03 -27.83
N TYR A 678 0.52 -13.40 -26.69
CA TYR A 678 -0.16 -13.62 -25.42
C TYR A 678 -0.85 -12.35 -24.93
N HIS A 679 -2.12 -12.47 -24.53
CA HIS A 679 -2.75 -11.51 -23.61
C HIS A 679 -2.39 -11.95 -22.18
N ALA A 680 -1.61 -11.13 -21.47
CA ALA A 680 -0.96 -11.57 -20.23
C ALA A 680 -0.79 -10.51 -19.13
N GLU A 681 -1.20 -9.26 -19.35
CA GLU A 681 -1.10 -8.17 -18.35
C GLU A 681 0.32 -8.07 -17.73
N GLY A 682 1.35 -8.11 -18.59
CA GLY A 682 2.77 -8.14 -18.19
C GLY A 682 3.30 -9.48 -17.65
N GLY A 683 2.46 -10.52 -17.56
CA GLY A 683 2.81 -11.84 -17.00
C GLY A 683 3.99 -12.52 -17.69
N ILE A 684 4.07 -12.45 -19.02
CA ILE A 684 5.20 -12.97 -19.80
C ILE A 684 6.53 -12.28 -19.42
N ILE A 685 6.51 -10.98 -19.15
CA ILE A 685 7.71 -10.22 -18.73
C ILE A 685 8.11 -10.58 -17.30
N ARG A 686 7.15 -10.79 -16.40
CA ARG A 686 7.40 -11.30 -15.04
C ARG A 686 8.01 -12.71 -15.08
N THR A 687 7.55 -13.57 -15.99
CA THR A 687 8.12 -14.93 -16.19
C THR A 687 9.52 -14.88 -16.80
N LEU A 688 9.74 -14.12 -17.87
CA LEU A 688 11.09 -13.94 -18.45
C LEU A 688 12.08 -13.38 -17.42
N PHE A 689 11.68 -12.38 -16.63
CA PHE A 689 12.51 -11.87 -15.54
C PHE A 689 12.83 -12.96 -14.50
N ALA A 690 11.85 -13.76 -14.08
CA ALA A 690 12.06 -14.82 -13.10
C ALA A 690 12.98 -15.95 -13.59
N TYR A 691 12.95 -16.31 -14.88
CA TYR A 691 13.96 -17.19 -15.48
C TYR A 691 15.34 -16.52 -15.51
N LEU A 692 15.41 -15.30 -16.06
CA LEU A 692 16.68 -14.60 -16.32
C LEU A 692 17.40 -14.11 -15.04
N PHE A 693 16.71 -14.06 -13.90
CA PHE A 693 17.24 -13.61 -12.61
C PHE A 693 17.10 -14.67 -11.50
N PHE A 694 16.80 -15.94 -11.80
CA PHE A 694 16.54 -16.98 -10.79
C PHE A 694 17.62 -17.06 -9.70
N ASP A 695 18.88 -17.21 -10.10
CA ASP A 695 20.07 -17.26 -9.23
C ASP A 695 20.30 -15.95 -8.45
N ILE A 696 19.92 -14.81 -9.02
CA ILE A 696 20.04 -13.48 -8.38
C ILE A 696 18.90 -13.25 -7.37
N LEU A 697 17.69 -13.75 -7.65
CA LEU A 697 16.57 -13.73 -6.71
C LEU A 697 16.91 -14.53 -5.44
N PHE A 698 17.56 -15.68 -5.59
CA PHE A 698 17.87 -16.61 -4.49
C PHE A 698 19.33 -16.56 -4.00
N ILE A 699 20.11 -15.56 -4.41
CA ILE A 699 21.43 -15.30 -3.83
C ILE A 699 21.31 -14.96 -2.33
N TYR A 700 22.29 -15.38 -1.54
CA TYR A 700 22.33 -15.10 -0.12
C TYR A 700 22.52 -13.60 0.16
N ILE A 701 21.46 -12.98 0.70
CA ILE A 701 21.51 -11.68 1.39
C ILE A 701 20.99 -11.92 2.83
N PRO A 702 21.70 -11.49 3.89
CA PRO A 702 21.26 -11.71 5.27
C PRO A 702 19.86 -11.17 5.57
N ASN A 703 19.09 -11.88 6.41
CA ASN A 703 17.73 -11.51 6.85
C ASN A 703 16.62 -11.42 5.78
N VAL A 704 16.95 -11.55 4.49
CA VAL A 704 16.00 -11.48 3.37
C VAL A 704 15.23 -12.80 3.16
N PHE A 705 15.79 -13.93 3.61
CA PHE A 705 15.15 -15.24 3.64
C PHE A 705 14.97 -15.70 5.09
N GLN A 706 13.76 -15.55 5.63
CA GLN A 706 13.43 -15.91 7.03
C GLN A 706 12.84 -17.31 7.16
N THR A 707 12.26 -17.87 6.10
CA THR A 707 11.67 -19.22 6.10
C THR A 707 12.01 -19.97 4.82
N ALA A 708 12.02 -21.30 4.87
CA ALA A 708 12.24 -22.17 3.71
C ALA A 708 11.02 -22.31 2.76
N TYR A 709 10.03 -21.41 2.88
CA TYR A 709 8.77 -21.44 2.13
C TYR A 709 8.53 -20.17 1.30
N GLN A 710 9.54 -19.30 1.23
CA GLN A 710 9.54 -18.13 0.37
C GLN A 710 9.73 -18.53 -1.12
N THR A 711 8.95 -17.85 -1.96
CA THR A 711 8.98 -17.86 -3.43
C THR A 711 9.72 -16.65 -4.00
N CYS A 712 10.10 -15.70 -3.16
CA CYS A 712 10.94 -14.56 -3.50
C CYS A 712 11.70 -14.02 -2.27
N PRO A 713 12.77 -13.25 -2.47
CA PRO A 713 13.42 -12.53 -1.38
C PRO A 713 12.54 -11.39 -0.86
N LEU A 714 12.47 -11.20 0.47
CA LEU A 714 11.61 -10.17 1.10
C LEU A 714 11.91 -8.74 0.64
N ASP A 715 13.12 -8.48 0.15
CA ASP A 715 13.51 -7.14 -0.31
C ASP A 715 13.02 -6.82 -1.74
N LEU A 716 12.53 -7.79 -2.52
CA LEU A 716 12.08 -7.60 -3.93
C LEU A 716 11.02 -6.50 -4.10
N HIS A 717 10.13 -6.35 -3.12
CA HIS A 717 9.06 -5.35 -3.13
C HIS A 717 9.48 -3.99 -2.54
N THR A 718 10.78 -3.77 -2.36
CA THR A 718 11.38 -2.65 -1.63
C THR A 718 12.46 -1.95 -2.47
N ASP A 719 12.89 -0.76 -2.04
CA ASP A 719 14.01 -0.04 -2.67
C ASP A 719 15.40 -0.61 -2.33
N ALA A 720 15.48 -1.70 -1.56
CA ALA A 720 16.74 -2.36 -1.18
C ALA A 720 17.17 -3.48 -2.16
N PHE A 721 16.27 -4.09 -2.94
CA PHE A 721 16.62 -5.23 -3.81
C PHE A 721 17.72 -4.90 -4.83
N PHE A 722 17.57 -3.79 -5.56
CA PHE A 722 18.50 -3.38 -6.60
C PHE A 722 19.87 -2.96 -6.02
N PRO A 723 19.97 -2.09 -4.98
CA PRO A 723 21.25 -1.80 -4.33
C PRO A 723 21.96 -3.04 -3.78
N SER A 724 21.25 -3.96 -3.13
CA SER A 724 21.84 -5.14 -2.46
C SER A 724 22.45 -6.16 -3.42
N ARG A 725 22.10 -6.11 -4.72
CA ARG A 725 22.57 -7.03 -5.77
C ARG A 725 23.08 -6.27 -7.00
N ILE A 726 23.52 -5.03 -6.83
CA ILE A 726 23.80 -4.12 -7.95
C ILE A 726 24.94 -4.62 -8.84
N SER A 727 25.88 -5.39 -8.30
CA SER A 727 26.99 -6.01 -9.06
C SER A 727 26.45 -7.13 -9.96
N GLU A 728 25.68 -8.03 -9.37
CA GLU A 728 25.14 -9.26 -9.94
C GLU A 728 24.10 -8.93 -11.01
N ILE A 729 23.21 -7.97 -10.71
CA ILE A 729 22.23 -7.43 -11.65
C ILE A 729 22.94 -6.80 -12.84
N ASN A 730 23.96 -5.93 -12.65
CA ASN A 730 24.66 -5.33 -13.79
C ASN A 730 25.45 -6.37 -14.60
N HIS A 731 25.99 -7.42 -13.98
CA HIS A 731 26.60 -8.55 -14.69
C HIS A 731 25.57 -9.25 -15.58
N ARG A 732 24.43 -9.65 -15.01
CA ARG A 732 23.35 -10.33 -15.75
C ARG A 732 22.77 -9.48 -16.87
N LEU A 733 22.65 -8.17 -16.67
CA LEU A 733 22.23 -7.25 -17.72
C LEU A 733 23.22 -7.21 -18.90
N VAL A 734 24.52 -7.37 -18.64
CA VAL A 734 25.54 -7.52 -19.69
C VAL A 734 25.49 -8.90 -20.33
N GLU A 735 25.25 -9.98 -19.58
CA GLU A 735 25.06 -11.33 -20.16
C GLU A 735 23.85 -11.37 -21.11
N ILE A 736 22.72 -10.80 -20.69
CA ILE A 736 21.51 -10.66 -21.52
C ILE A 736 21.80 -9.83 -22.77
N ALA A 737 22.45 -8.66 -22.63
CA ALA A 737 22.78 -7.78 -23.76
C ALA A 737 23.82 -8.36 -24.74
N ASN A 738 24.48 -9.48 -24.41
CA ASN A 738 25.35 -10.23 -25.32
C ASN A 738 24.68 -11.47 -25.94
N GLY A 739 23.38 -11.68 -25.72
CA GLY A 739 22.61 -12.78 -26.33
C GLY A 739 22.46 -14.06 -25.49
N ASN A 740 23.00 -14.10 -24.26
CA ASN A 740 22.99 -15.32 -23.43
C ASN A 740 21.60 -15.67 -22.84
N ALA A 741 20.55 -14.88 -23.12
CA ALA A 741 19.23 -15.02 -22.52
C ALA A 741 18.61 -16.42 -22.73
N ALA A 742 18.76 -17.00 -23.91
CA ALA A 742 18.22 -18.32 -24.23
C ALA A 742 18.87 -19.45 -23.41
N ASP A 743 20.18 -19.40 -23.20
CA ASP A 743 20.91 -20.44 -22.45
C ASP A 743 20.61 -20.37 -20.94
N ILE A 744 20.43 -19.16 -20.40
CA ILE A 744 19.98 -18.95 -19.01
C ILE A 744 18.59 -19.57 -18.81
N ILE A 745 17.65 -19.32 -19.73
CA ILE A 745 16.30 -19.91 -19.69
C ILE A 745 16.39 -21.45 -19.73
N ARG A 746 17.14 -22.03 -20.68
CA ARG A 746 17.33 -23.50 -20.76
C ARG A 746 17.92 -24.09 -19.47
N SER A 747 18.90 -23.42 -18.85
CA SER A 747 19.58 -23.87 -17.64
C SER A 747 18.69 -23.87 -16.40
N VAL A 748 17.77 -22.90 -16.29
CA VAL A 748 16.77 -22.86 -15.20
C VAL A 748 15.61 -23.83 -15.46
N ASP A 749 15.07 -23.85 -16.68
CA ASP A 749 13.94 -24.72 -17.04
C ASP A 749 14.27 -26.21 -16.83
N SER A 750 15.40 -26.67 -17.36
CA SER A 750 15.85 -28.07 -17.24
C SER A 750 16.19 -28.52 -15.81
N ARG A 751 16.33 -27.59 -14.86
CA ARG A 751 16.60 -27.90 -13.44
C ARG A 751 15.33 -27.82 -12.58
N GLU A 752 14.40 -26.94 -12.91
CA GLU A 752 13.29 -26.55 -12.02
C GLU A 752 11.89 -26.90 -12.56
N ARG A 753 11.72 -27.15 -13.87
CA ARG A 753 10.38 -27.43 -14.46
C ARG A 753 9.78 -28.74 -13.95
N GLU A 754 10.57 -29.80 -13.79
CA GLU A 754 10.09 -31.08 -13.23
C GLU A 754 9.66 -30.96 -11.75
N ARG A 755 10.35 -30.10 -10.99
CA ARG A 755 9.95 -29.73 -9.62
C ARG A 755 8.71 -28.82 -9.60
N ALA A 756 8.38 -28.16 -10.71
CA ALA A 756 7.45 -27.04 -10.79
C ALA A 756 7.73 -25.98 -9.69
N THR A 757 9.01 -25.65 -9.49
CA THR A 757 9.49 -24.83 -8.36
C THR A 757 8.75 -23.50 -8.27
N CYS A 758 8.29 -23.14 -7.07
CA CYS A 758 7.40 -22.01 -6.84
C CYS A 758 8.20 -20.70 -6.69
N VAL A 759 8.20 -19.86 -7.73
CA VAL A 759 8.91 -18.57 -7.78
C VAL A 759 7.93 -17.46 -8.15
N ILE A 760 8.07 -16.27 -7.58
CA ILE A 760 7.23 -15.11 -7.94
C ILE A 760 7.38 -14.74 -9.41
N GLY A 761 6.27 -14.45 -10.09
CA GLY A 761 6.26 -14.04 -11.51
C GLY A 761 6.55 -15.16 -12.52
N LEU A 762 7.20 -16.25 -12.10
CA LEU A 762 7.42 -17.45 -12.89
C LEU A 762 6.10 -18.22 -13.07
N ARG A 763 5.74 -18.54 -14.30
CA ARG A 763 4.66 -19.48 -14.60
C ARG A 763 5.16 -20.59 -15.50
N TRP A 764 4.87 -21.83 -15.10
CA TRP A 764 5.19 -23.05 -15.84
C TRP A 764 4.19 -23.34 -16.98
N ASP A 765 3.13 -22.53 -17.10
CA ASP A 765 2.12 -22.61 -18.17
C ASP A 765 2.61 -22.07 -19.52
N PHE A 766 3.70 -21.31 -19.53
CA PHE A 766 4.39 -20.90 -20.75
C PHE A 766 5.28 -22.03 -21.28
N GLU A 767 5.09 -22.35 -22.57
CA GLU A 767 5.90 -23.34 -23.29
C GLU A 767 7.33 -22.84 -23.48
N LEU A 768 8.30 -23.73 -23.26
CA LEU A 768 9.73 -23.40 -23.33
C LEU A 768 10.12 -22.91 -24.74
N ASP A 769 9.60 -23.53 -25.80
CA ASP A 769 9.92 -23.14 -27.18
C ASP A 769 9.43 -21.73 -27.52
N ASP A 770 8.25 -21.32 -27.03
CA ASP A 770 7.77 -19.94 -27.19
C ASP A 770 8.64 -18.96 -26.40
N LEU A 771 9.05 -19.27 -25.16
CA LEU A 771 9.95 -18.42 -24.38
C LEU A 771 11.30 -18.20 -25.09
N LEU A 772 11.83 -19.24 -25.73
CA LEU A 772 13.08 -19.21 -26.49
C LEU A 772 12.94 -18.45 -27.82
N GLU A 773 11.81 -18.62 -28.53
CA GLU A 773 11.50 -17.88 -29.75
C GLU A 773 11.30 -16.39 -29.45
N ILE A 774 10.66 -16.04 -28.32
CA ILE A 774 10.48 -14.67 -27.85
C ILE A 774 11.82 -13.99 -27.62
N VAL A 775 12.75 -14.59 -26.85
CA VAL A 775 14.05 -13.94 -26.60
C VAL A 775 14.91 -13.86 -27.88
N ALA A 776 14.78 -14.81 -28.81
CA ALA A 776 15.44 -14.73 -30.12
C ALA A 776 14.87 -13.63 -31.04
N CYS A 777 13.67 -13.11 -30.76
CA CYS A 777 13.05 -11.97 -31.45
C CYS A 777 13.20 -10.64 -30.69
N PHE A 778 13.63 -10.68 -29.44
CA PHE A 778 13.79 -9.50 -28.57
C PHE A 778 15.18 -8.88 -28.82
N PRO A 779 15.30 -7.56 -29.06
CA PRO A 779 16.61 -6.92 -29.06
C PRO A 779 17.29 -7.06 -27.69
N ASP A 780 18.48 -7.65 -27.64
CA ASP A 780 19.17 -8.06 -26.40
C ASP A 780 19.34 -6.91 -25.40
N GLU A 781 19.76 -5.76 -25.90
CA GLU A 781 19.94 -4.50 -25.17
C GLU A 781 18.63 -3.98 -24.57
N ALA A 782 17.50 -4.24 -25.25
CA ALA A 782 16.17 -3.85 -24.82
C ALA A 782 15.58 -4.81 -23.79
N LEU A 783 15.84 -6.12 -23.94
CA LEU A 783 15.48 -7.13 -22.94
C LEU A 783 16.22 -6.85 -21.61
N ALA A 784 17.50 -6.47 -21.69
CA ALA A 784 18.25 -5.98 -20.55
C ALA A 784 17.63 -4.69 -19.96
N ALA A 785 17.27 -3.69 -20.79
CA ALA A 785 16.62 -2.47 -20.30
C ALA A 785 15.31 -2.74 -19.54
N VAL A 786 14.46 -3.65 -20.04
CA VAL A 786 13.22 -4.09 -19.37
C VAL A 786 13.54 -4.79 -18.05
N CYS A 787 14.49 -5.73 -18.04
CA CYS A 787 14.92 -6.42 -16.83
C CYS A 787 15.48 -5.45 -15.77
N LYS A 788 16.19 -4.40 -16.17
CA LYS A 788 16.69 -3.36 -15.26
C LYS A 788 15.56 -2.59 -14.58
N VAL A 789 14.50 -2.25 -15.32
CA VAL A 789 13.32 -1.57 -14.75
C VAL A 789 12.57 -2.48 -13.79
N MET A 790 12.41 -3.77 -14.13
CA MET A 790 11.84 -4.77 -13.24
C MET A 790 12.66 -4.95 -11.96
N ALA A 791 13.99 -4.95 -12.04
CA ALA A 791 14.87 -5.03 -10.89
C ALA A 791 14.85 -3.77 -10.02
N GLN A 792 14.73 -2.57 -10.59
CA GLN A 792 14.69 -1.32 -9.82
C GLN A 792 13.40 -1.15 -8.99
N GLU A 793 12.23 -1.57 -9.50
CA GLU A 793 10.93 -1.34 -8.82
C GLU A 793 9.88 -2.44 -9.09
N TYR A 794 10.20 -3.71 -8.84
CA TYR A 794 9.35 -4.87 -9.18
C TYR A 794 7.86 -4.70 -8.79
N ARG A 795 7.57 -4.24 -7.57
CA ARG A 795 6.18 -4.04 -7.08
C ARG A 795 5.38 -3.02 -7.90
N VAL A 796 6.01 -1.92 -8.32
CA VAL A 796 5.30 -0.80 -9.01
C VAL A 796 5.34 -0.97 -10.53
N ARG A 797 6.40 -1.57 -11.07
CA ARG A 797 6.59 -1.78 -12.51
C ARG A 797 6.02 -3.11 -13.00
N GLY A 798 5.72 -4.05 -12.10
CA GLY A 798 4.95 -5.24 -12.42
C GLY A 798 3.54 -4.94 -12.96
N GLY A 799 2.98 -3.74 -12.73
CA GLY A 799 1.72 -3.27 -13.32
C GLY A 799 1.92 -2.27 -14.45
N GLY A 800 0.89 -2.12 -15.31
CA GLY A 800 0.87 -1.14 -16.40
C GLY A 800 1.79 -1.43 -17.59
N ILE A 801 2.31 -2.66 -17.70
CA ILE A 801 2.89 -3.18 -18.95
C ILE A 801 1.73 -3.35 -19.96
N PRO A 802 1.90 -3.00 -21.25
CA PRO A 802 0.83 -3.15 -22.25
C PRO A 802 0.22 -4.56 -22.32
N ASP A 803 -1.06 -4.61 -22.63
CA ASP A 803 -1.94 -5.78 -22.41
C ASP A 803 -1.51 -7.01 -23.23
N LEU A 804 -1.17 -6.79 -24.50
CA LEU A 804 -0.73 -7.81 -25.44
C LEU A 804 0.78 -7.75 -25.64
N PHE A 805 1.42 -8.91 -25.55
CA PHE A 805 2.77 -9.15 -26.04
C PHE A 805 2.70 -10.01 -27.29
N ILE A 806 3.16 -9.49 -28.43
CA ILE A 806 3.14 -10.19 -29.72
C ILE A 806 4.55 -10.27 -30.31
N TRP A 807 4.82 -11.32 -31.07
CA TRP A 807 6.11 -11.48 -31.75
C TRP A 807 5.95 -12.21 -33.08
N LYS A 808 6.91 -12.02 -33.97
CA LYS A 808 7.02 -12.72 -35.25
C LYS A 808 8.42 -13.33 -35.37
N PRO A 809 8.57 -14.66 -35.49
CA PRO A 809 9.88 -15.29 -35.70
C PRO A 809 10.52 -14.84 -37.02
N ALA A 810 11.85 -14.91 -37.08
CA ALA A 810 12.63 -14.56 -38.27
C ALA A 810 12.25 -15.46 -39.46
N THR A 811 11.99 -14.87 -40.63
CA THR A 811 11.61 -15.60 -41.86
C THR A 811 12.49 -15.20 -43.03
N GLY A 812 13.43 -16.08 -43.40
CA GLY A 812 14.38 -15.84 -44.48
C GLY A 812 15.39 -14.76 -44.12
N GLU A 813 15.32 -13.61 -44.80
CA GLU A 813 16.16 -12.43 -44.53
C GLU A 813 15.51 -11.44 -43.55
N GLU A 814 14.22 -11.60 -43.22
CA GLU A 814 13.56 -10.79 -42.19
C GLU A 814 14.02 -11.21 -40.79
N LYS A 815 14.55 -10.26 -40.02
CA LYS A 815 14.78 -10.45 -38.58
C LYS A 815 13.44 -10.66 -37.86
N GLY A 816 13.46 -11.46 -36.80
CA GLY A 816 12.34 -11.55 -35.87
C GLY A 816 12.08 -10.21 -35.17
N GLU A 817 10.84 -9.98 -34.77
CA GLU A 817 10.44 -8.78 -34.03
C GLU A 817 9.51 -9.09 -32.86
N VAL A 818 9.65 -8.33 -31.77
CA VAL A 818 8.69 -8.26 -30.66
C VAL A 818 7.98 -6.92 -30.68
N ARG A 819 6.70 -6.90 -30.32
CA ARG A 819 5.91 -5.67 -30.13
C ARG A 819 5.06 -5.79 -28.87
N PHE A 820 4.90 -4.65 -28.20
CA PHE A 820 3.93 -4.48 -27.14
C PHE A 820 2.73 -3.72 -27.69
N VAL A 821 1.52 -4.18 -27.41
CA VAL A 821 0.29 -3.51 -27.86
C VAL A 821 -0.61 -3.23 -26.67
N GLU A 822 -0.89 -1.94 -26.47
CA GLU A 822 -1.86 -1.44 -25.49
C GLU A 822 -3.20 -1.29 -26.19
N VAL A 823 -4.24 -1.96 -25.69
CA VAL A 823 -5.57 -1.99 -26.29
C VAL A 823 -6.46 -0.96 -25.59
N LYS A 824 -7.09 -0.07 -26.38
CA LYS A 824 -7.96 0.99 -25.87
C LYS A 824 -9.27 1.02 -26.63
N SER A 825 -10.38 1.06 -25.89
CA SER A 825 -11.69 1.37 -26.46
C SER A 825 -11.90 2.88 -26.56
N GLU A 826 -12.88 3.33 -27.36
CA GLU A 826 -13.18 4.74 -27.67
C GLU A 826 -13.24 5.71 -26.46
N ASN A 827 -13.55 5.21 -25.26
CA ASN A 827 -13.68 6.02 -24.04
C ASN A 827 -12.53 5.84 -23.04
N ASP A 828 -11.62 4.89 -23.26
CA ASP A 828 -10.53 4.57 -22.33
C ASP A 828 -9.30 5.47 -22.56
N ARG A 829 -8.43 5.59 -21.55
CA ARG A 829 -7.24 6.46 -21.55
C ARG A 829 -6.07 5.77 -20.86
N LEU A 830 -4.88 5.94 -21.42
CA LEU A 830 -3.63 5.51 -20.77
C LEU A 830 -3.56 5.99 -19.32
N SER A 831 -3.19 5.09 -18.41
CA SER A 831 -2.70 5.44 -17.08
C SER A 831 -1.28 6.02 -17.15
N ASP A 832 -0.82 6.70 -16.10
CA ASP A 832 0.55 7.22 -16.06
C ASP A 832 1.60 6.10 -16.00
N THR A 833 1.27 4.94 -15.40
CA THR A 833 2.13 3.75 -15.40
C THR A 833 2.29 3.17 -16.81
N GLN A 834 1.20 3.12 -17.61
CA GLN A 834 1.28 2.71 -19.01
C GLN A 834 2.05 3.72 -19.87
N ARG A 835 1.83 5.02 -19.70
CA ARG A 835 2.66 6.07 -20.36
C ARG A 835 4.15 5.85 -20.09
N LEU A 836 4.51 5.56 -18.84
CA LEU A 836 5.89 5.30 -18.45
C LEU A 836 6.44 4.01 -19.07
N TRP A 837 5.68 2.91 -19.09
CA TRP A 837 6.12 1.68 -19.74
C TRP A 837 6.27 1.83 -21.25
N ILE A 838 5.35 2.54 -21.91
CA ILE A 838 5.49 2.93 -23.33
C ILE A 838 6.80 3.71 -23.51
N HIS A 839 7.12 4.67 -22.64
CA HIS A 839 8.38 5.44 -22.70
C HIS A 839 9.64 4.61 -22.44
N VAL A 840 9.60 3.65 -21.50
CA VAL A 840 10.71 2.70 -21.24
C VAL A 840 10.95 1.83 -22.47
N LEU A 841 9.90 1.26 -23.03
CA LEU A 841 9.97 0.34 -24.16
C LEU A 841 10.42 1.05 -25.45
N THR A 842 9.83 2.20 -25.79
CA THR A 842 10.26 2.97 -26.99
C THR A 842 11.65 3.58 -26.80
N GLY A 843 12.02 4.00 -25.58
CA GLY A 843 13.37 4.45 -25.25
C GLY A 843 14.43 3.33 -25.32
N ALA A 844 14.02 2.07 -25.15
CA ALA A 844 14.83 0.88 -25.37
C ALA A 844 14.82 0.38 -26.83
N GLY A 845 14.16 1.10 -27.75
CA GLY A 845 14.07 0.71 -29.16
C GLY A 845 13.01 -0.35 -29.49
N VAL A 846 12.19 -0.76 -28.52
CA VAL A 846 11.09 -1.70 -28.73
C VAL A 846 9.91 -0.99 -29.40
N ARG A 847 9.30 -1.63 -30.39
CA ARG A 847 8.07 -1.13 -31.03
C ARG A 847 6.88 -1.30 -30.10
N VAL A 848 6.19 -0.19 -29.83
CA VAL A 848 4.96 -0.16 -29.04
C VAL A 848 3.83 0.43 -29.86
N GLU A 849 2.68 -0.23 -29.87
CA GLU A 849 1.48 0.18 -30.60
C GLU A 849 0.34 0.50 -29.64
N LEU A 850 -0.46 1.51 -30.00
CA LEU A 850 -1.69 1.88 -29.30
C LEU A 850 -2.87 1.47 -30.18
N CYS A 851 -3.48 0.33 -29.86
CA CYS A 851 -4.53 -0.30 -30.64
C CYS A 851 -5.92 0.19 -30.20
N ASN A 852 -6.48 1.11 -30.99
CA ASN A 852 -7.83 1.61 -30.80
C ASN A 852 -8.84 0.60 -31.35
N ALA A 853 -9.58 -0.07 -30.46
CA ALA A 853 -10.63 -1.01 -30.81
C ALA A 853 -11.95 -0.26 -31.06
N VAL A 854 -12.44 -0.31 -32.31
CA VAL A 854 -13.59 0.46 -32.79
C VAL A 854 -14.73 -0.46 -33.23
N ALA A 855 -15.95 -0.17 -32.77
CA ALA A 855 -17.14 -0.94 -33.10
C ALA A 855 -17.65 -0.56 -34.50
N LYS A 856 -17.36 -1.43 -35.48
CA LYS A 856 -17.86 -1.34 -36.86
C LYS A 856 -19.35 -1.70 -36.95
N GLU A 857 -19.76 -2.65 -36.13
CA GLU A 857 -21.17 -3.02 -35.90
C GLU A 857 -21.40 -3.16 -34.39
N VAL A 858 -22.59 -2.77 -33.91
CA VAL A 858 -23.01 -2.95 -32.51
C VAL A 858 -24.26 -3.82 -32.49
N LYS A 859 -24.10 -5.10 -32.14
CA LYS A 859 -25.19 -6.06 -32.00
C LYS A 859 -25.77 -5.96 -30.59
N VAL A 860 -27.02 -5.52 -30.48
CA VAL A 860 -27.76 -5.51 -29.22
C VAL A 860 -28.46 -6.86 -29.07
N ILE A 861 -28.22 -7.53 -27.94
CA ILE A 861 -28.84 -8.81 -27.60
C ILE A 861 -29.59 -8.63 -26.29
N ASP A 862 -30.91 -8.79 -26.30
CA ASP A 862 -31.72 -8.86 -25.08
C ASP A 862 -31.47 -10.20 -24.38
N VAL A 863 -31.10 -10.16 -23.10
CA VAL A 863 -30.79 -11.35 -22.31
C VAL A 863 -32.10 -11.94 -21.79
N GLU A 864 -32.57 -13.01 -22.44
CA GLU A 864 -33.65 -13.85 -21.90
C GLU A 864 -33.24 -14.54 -20.58
N ARG A 865 -34.25 -15.00 -19.84
CA ARG A 865 -34.20 -15.21 -18.38
C ARG A 865 -33.67 -16.57 -17.91
#